data_AF-A1SCL4-F1
#
_entry.id   AF-A1SCL4-F1
#
_cell.length_a   1.000
_cell.length_b   1.000
_cell.length_c   1.000
_cell.angle_alpha   90.00
_cell.angle_beta   90.00
_cell.angle_gamma   90.00
#
_symmetry.space_group_name_H-M   'P 1'
#
loop_
_entity.id
_entity.type
_entity.pdbx_description
1 polymer ?
#
loop_
_entity_poly.entity_id
_entity_poly.type
_entity_poly.pdbx_seq_one_letter_code
_entity_poly.pdbx_strand_id
1 'polypeptide(L)'
;MYKIEQRGRRVVLPATDDPGVVLEFSMWDAEKTLKSFIRVSGGERRRHLARVKVGLVHRSDNTYNPGAVAVVIPADQGGSVEERHLGFLYDADLREIGSSKLPALIRYAGGEVECDAVIADRATLGLDLPDLAVLGNAIGKFLRSSGADPGASVMPEPVPERIGDRFRTRTILGTDETLDLLRASPEPGGAIAGVDISMAYPFESDSWTLNLHESATGRHLGTVQDTTLFLGNERDREAVLPHLAAQEVPARQPKPAPRATVPGSWPTGQVPNVRPKWDRGAIALHAAGAPESHSMESFAIFNPETGVLWVEDQRLVDVASLCTSRLGLDVKRVRTPREPWELDEEVSHEDLWGTRRRGTSIDPWAKPALLAYQQRAVPRGILTRLVTFNGVADPAASQAAADARFAVHHRFVRGRRRIFPEHTLLGTSAPCRLCGAAALEFTTPISTGELAYCHTCLRHATSGLGDDLDRAVKAVKVIIETEFDGDLFLEQQLAPLHISPAAPVAAELIDRALLLRFAIARGVFPWTHVLEATGLAKDGLRTSRGTLIRARDGHLCHSLREKAVCDFLHIRGISHTREPMYPSDVDYNPNGLRRADWALADGTLVELWGMPDDPAYAAKMVEKRELTARHGLRLVELLDRDLPNLPDIFAEWAPDGVDSGWEWSPLLLVSQQAQDAAAEKAVRARAAKKAAPDGTVRGVNAASVAARDERLERCRHALQLQAKGRTRATIAAELGVSSDAVKALLRDGRFYADPSTAPARRGLAELAAKARNSGTTRTAFQEAHGLSPDRAKECWRDAGVLVPTDIDRQSSAGSKGDAGSG
;
A
#
# COMPACT_ATOMS: atom_id res chain seq x y z
N MET A 1 -5.89 34.81 17.45
CA MET A 1 -5.61 34.65 18.89
C MET A 1 -6.87 34.10 19.53
N TYR A 2 -6.85 32.83 19.95
CA TYR A 2 -8.01 32.17 20.54
C TYR A 2 -8.30 32.73 21.94
N LYS A 3 -9.58 32.85 22.31
CA LYS A 3 -10.02 33.40 23.59
C LYS A 3 -11.00 32.47 24.27
N ILE A 4 -10.72 32.13 25.53
CA ILE A 4 -11.65 31.40 26.40
C ILE A 4 -12.68 32.39 26.92
N GLU A 5 -13.96 32.00 26.86
CA GLU A 5 -15.06 32.83 27.31
C GLU A 5 -15.55 32.37 28.67
N GLN A 6 -15.88 33.33 29.54
CA GLN A 6 -16.58 33.07 30.79
C GLN A 6 -17.98 33.67 30.71
N ARG A 7 -19.00 32.79 30.74
CA ARG A 7 -20.42 33.16 30.67
C ARG A 7 -21.06 32.89 32.04
N GLY A 8 -20.99 33.88 32.93
CA GLY A 8 -21.39 33.71 34.32
C GLY A 8 -20.50 32.72 35.05
N ARG A 9 -21.06 31.60 35.53
CA ARG A 9 -20.31 30.51 36.17
C ARG A 9 -19.79 29.45 35.18
N ARG A 10 -20.18 29.51 33.90
CA ARG A 10 -19.72 28.57 32.88
C ARG A 10 -18.47 29.08 32.18
N VAL A 11 -17.54 28.18 31.91
CA VAL A 11 -16.39 28.41 31.03
C VAL A 11 -16.67 27.73 29.70
N VAL A 12 -16.43 28.46 28.61
CA VAL A 12 -16.72 28.02 27.24
C VAL A 12 -15.44 28.09 26.40
N LEU A 13 -15.16 27.01 25.69
CA LEU A 13 -14.20 26.92 24.59
C LEU A 13 -14.98 27.13 23.28
N PRO A 14 -14.98 28.35 22.70
CA PRO A 14 -15.78 28.66 21.53
C PRO A 14 -15.23 27.99 20.26
N ALA A 15 -16.13 27.65 19.33
CA ALA A 15 -15.75 27.17 18.01
C ALA A 15 -14.77 28.10 17.27
N THR A 16 -13.94 27.50 16.41
CA THR A 16 -13.06 28.25 15.51
C THR A 16 -13.80 28.78 14.27
N ASP A 17 -13.23 29.79 13.61
CA ASP A 17 -13.78 30.37 12.38
C ASP A 17 -13.68 29.42 11.17
N ASP A 18 -12.84 28.37 11.25
CA ASP A 18 -12.61 27.37 10.21
C ASP A 18 -12.85 25.94 10.75
N PRO A 19 -14.03 25.33 10.49
CA PRO A 19 -14.38 24.01 11.02
C PRO A 19 -13.64 22.83 10.36
N GLY A 20 -12.63 23.09 9.51
CA GLY A 20 -11.92 22.06 8.73
C GLY A 20 -11.01 21.13 9.54
N VAL A 21 -10.65 21.51 10.77
CA VAL A 21 -9.82 20.70 11.68
C VAL A 21 -10.60 20.45 12.97
N VAL A 22 -10.95 19.19 13.23
CA VAL A 22 -11.65 18.78 14.46
C VAL A 22 -10.77 17.83 15.26
N LEU A 23 -10.78 17.96 16.59
CA LEU A 23 -10.05 17.07 17.48
C LEU A 23 -10.85 15.79 17.70
N GLU A 24 -10.29 14.66 17.29
CA GLU A 24 -10.88 13.34 17.54
C GLU A 24 -10.66 12.89 18.99
N PHE A 25 -11.47 11.96 19.47
CA PHE A 25 -11.35 11.39 20.81
C PHE A 25 -11.76 9.92 20.82
N SER A 26 -11.22 9.16 21.78
CA SER A 26 -11.45 7.72 21.87
C SER A 26 -12.87 7.37 22.29
N MET A 27 -13.47 6.36 21.65
CA MET A 27 -14.84 5.90 21.94
C MET A 27 -14.91 4.79 23.00
N TRP A 28 -13.82 4.56 23.76
CA TRP A 28 -13.70 3.43 24.68
C TRP A 28 -14.88 3.40 25.66
N ASP A 29 -15.58 2.27 25.73
CA ASP A 29 -16.80 2.05 26.53
C ASP A 29 -17.98 3.02 26.29
N ALA A 30 -17.93 3.86 25.24
CA ALA A 30 -18.92 4.90 24.96
C ALA A 30 -19.60 4.79 23.58
N GLU A 31 -19.23 3.81 22.75
CA GLU A 31 -19.67 3.71 21.35
C GLU A 31 -21.20 3.75 21.17
N LYS A 32 -21.96 3.07 22.04
CA LYS A 32 -23.43 3.06 21.99
C LYS A 32 -24.02 4.43 22.32
N THR A 33 -23.50 5.08 23.37
CA THR A 33 -23.95 6.40 23.83
C THR A 33 -23.64 7.47 22.78
N LEU A 34 -22.43 7.43 22.21
CA LEU A 34 -22.00 8.33 21.14
C LEU A 34 -22.86 8.20 19.88
N LYS A 35 -23.08 6.99 19.38
CA LYS A 35 -23.96 6.77 18.21
C LYS A 35 -25.39 7.22 18.46
N SER A 36 -25.90 7.01 19.67
CA SER A 36 -27.22 7.50 20.08
C SER A 36 -27.27 9.03 20.07
N PHE A 37 -26.27 9.68 20.67
CA PHE A 37 -26.15 11.13 20.71
C PHE A 37 -26.05 11.76 19.31
N ILE A 38 -25.23 11.18 18.42
CA ILE A 38 -25.10 11.63 17.02
C ILE A 38 -26.43 11.46 16.28
N ARG A 39 -27.13 10.34 16.46
CA ARG A 39 -28.43 10.10 15.82
C ARG A 39 -29.49 11.11 16.27
N VAL A 40 -29.53 11.42 17.56
CA VAL A 40 -30.48 12.39 18.14
C VAL A 40 -30.13 13.81 17.71
N SER A 41 -28.85 14.18 17.72
CA SER A 41 -28.40 15.55 17.47
C SER A 41 -28.25 15.89 15.98
N GLY A 42 -27.97 14.91 15.11
CA GLY A 42 -27.79 15.10 13.67
C GLY A 42 -29.08 15.11 12.85
N GLY A 43 -30.13 14.42 13.32
CA GLY A 43 -31.41 14.23 12.60
C GLY A 43 -31.32 13.34 11.35
N GLU A 44 -32.41 12.65 10.98
CA GLU A 44 -32.41 11.64 9.89
C GLU A 44 -32.11 12.18 8.47
N ARG A 45 -32.00 13.51 8.26
CA ARG A 45 -32.02 14.14 6.92
C ARG A 45 -30.97 15.21 6.61
N ARG A 46 -29.89 15.40 7.38
CA ARG A 46 -28.90 16.46 7.08
C ARG A 46 -27.66 15.94 6.35
N ARG A 47 -27.30 16.63 5.26
CA ARG A 47 -26.12 16.39 4.39
C ARG A 47 -24.94 17.36 4.70
N HIS A 48 -24.97 18.08 5.83
CA HIS A 48 -23.97 19.11 6.20
C HIS A 48 -23.49 18.94 7.65
N LEU A 49 -22.24 19.35 7.91
CA LEU A 49 -21.61 19.44 9.24
C LEU A 49 -22.55 20.16 10.23
N ALA A 50 -22.92 19.49 11.31
CA ALA A 50 -23.78 20.05 12.35
C ALA A 50 -22.94 20.34 13.60
N ARG A 51 -22.95 21.60 14.07
CA ARG A 51 -22.33 21.99 15.34
C ARG A 51 -23.26 21.62 16.51
N VAL A 52 -22.69 20.98 17.52
CA VAL A 52 -23.36 20.55 18.75
C VAL A 52 -22.52 20.95 19.96
N LYS A 53 -23.14 21.02 21.14
CA LYS A 53 -22.44 21.29 22.40
C LYS A 53 -22.09 19.98 23.09
N VAL A 54 -20.89 19.91 23.64
CA VAL A 54 -20.41 18.85 24.53
C VAL A 54 -19.77 19.45 25.77
N GLY A 55 -19.71 18.67 26.85
CA GLY A 55 -18.97 19.00 28.06
C GLY A 55 -17.62 18.30 28.09
N LEU A 56 -16.64 18.93 28.73
CA LEU A 56 -15.35 18.34 29.10
C LEU A 56 -15.29 18.22 30.61
N VAL A 57 -15.06 17.00 31.11
CA VAL A 57 -15.04 16.69 32.55
C VAL A 57 -13.74 15.97 32.90
N HIS A 58 -13.09 16.41 33.99
CA HIS A 58 -11.89 15.79 34.51
C HIS A 58 -12.26 14.51 35.27
N ARG A 59 -11.64 13.38 34.91
CA ARG A 59 -11.87 12.06 35.49
C ARG A 59 -10.68 11.67 36.37
N SER A 60 -10.56 12.30 37.53
CA SER A 60 -9.53 11.96 38.53
C SER A 60 -9.66 10.54 39.10
N ASP A 61 -10.84 9.92 38.91
CA ASP A 61 -11.17 8.54 39.26
C ASP A 61 -10.70 7.51 38.23
N ASN A 62 -10.22 7.95 37.06
CA ASN A 62 -9.68 7.06 36.05
C ASN A 62 -8.37 6.43 36.56
N THR A 63 -8.35 5.10 36.65
CA THR A 63 -7.24 4.33 37.21
C THR A 63 -6.04 4.18 36.28
N TYR A 64 -6.21 4.48 34.98
CA TYR A 64 -5.16 4.47 33.97
C TYR A 64 -4.45 5.83 33.85
N ASN A 65 -5.22 6.92 33.77
CA ASN A 65 -4.69 8.29 33.70
C ASN A 65 -5.49 9.22 34.63
N PRO A 66 -4.92 9.69 35.75
CA PRO A 66 -5.61 10.60 36.69
C PRO A 66 -5.82 12.01 36.14
N GLY A 67 -5.16 12.38 35.03
CA GLY A 67 -5.39 13.61 34.26
C GLY A 67 -6.43 13.46 33.15
N ALA A 68 -7.06 12.28 32.99
CA ALA A 68 -7.97 11.99 31.90
C ALA A 68 -9.12 13.00 31.82
N VAL A 69 -9.42 13.44 30.60
CA VAL A 69 -10.55 14.33 30.32
C VAL A 69 -11.56 13.57 29.46
N ALA A 70 -12.76 13.39 30.01
CA ALA A 70 -13.87 12.79 29.32
C ALA A 70 -14.64 13.85 28.51
N VAL A 71 -15.01 13.47 27.29
CA VAL A 71 -16.03 14.15 26.51
C VAL A 71 -17.39 13.59 26.94
N VAL A 72 -18.32 14.48 27.27
CA VAL A 72 -19.65 14.12 27.78
C VAL A 72 -20.75 14.92 27.07
N ILE A 73 -21.97 14.39 27.07
CA ILE A 73 -23.17 15.17 26.77
C ILE A 73 -23.29 16.29 27.81
N PRO A 74 -23.61 17.56 27.50
CA PRO A 74 -23.62 18.64 28.49
C PRO A 74 -24.55 18.40 29.69
N ALA A 75 -24.17 18.89 30.87
CA ALA A 75 -24.90 18.62 32.13
C ALA A 75 -26.34 19.17 32.16
N ASP A 76 -26.66 20.16 31.33
CA ASP A 76 -28.02 20.69 31.20
C ASP A 76 -29.01 19.73 30.52
N GLN A 77 -28.52 18.62 29.95
CA GLN A 77 -29.35 17.52 29.45
C GLN A 77 -29.64 16.46 30.52
N GLY A 78 -29.10 16.59 31.73
CA GLY A 78 -29.30 15.67 32.86
C GLY A 78 -28.55 14.34 32.75
N GLY A 79 -28.51 13.56 33.84
CA GLY A 79 -27.80 12.27 33.94
C GLY A 79 -26.42 12.35 34.63
N SER A 80 -25.91 11.21 35.08
CA SER A 80 -24.58 11.12 35.68
C SER A 80 -23.46 11.35 34.64
N VAL A 81 -22.22 11.54 35.09
CA VAL A 81 -21.06 11.68 34.18
C VAL A 81 -20.88 10.41 33.34
N GLU A 82 -21.12 9.24 33.92
CA GLU A 82 -21.06 7.93 33.27
C GLU A 82 -22.17 7.76 32.22
N GLU A 83 -23.40 8.15 32.55
CA GLU A 83 -24.54 8.08 31.62
C GLU A 83 -24.38 9.03 30.43
N ARG A 84 -23.71 10.17 30.65
CA ARG A 84 -23.40 11.18 29.63
C ARG A 84 -22.10 10.92 28.87
N HIS A 85 -21.36 9.87 29.18
CA HIS A 85 -20.02 9.64 28.64
C HIS A 85 -20.03 9.37 27.13
N LEU A 86 -19.25 10.16 26.38
CA LEU A 86 -19.10 10.03 24.92
C LEU A 86 -17.72 9.49 24.52
N GLY A 87 -16.71 9.66 25.37
CA GLY A 87 -15.36 9.16 25.14
C GLY A 87 -14.29 9.91 25.94
N PHE A 88 -13.01 9.63 25.67
CA PHE A 88 -11.86 10.28 26.31
C PHE A 88 -10.95 10.95 25.29
N LEU A 89 -10.45 12.14 25.60
CA LEU A 89 -9.35 12.75 24.85
C LEU A 89 -8.11 11.85 24.89
N TYR A 90 -7.33 11.83 23.82
CA TYR A 90 -6.11 11.04 23.79
C TYR A 90 -5.02 11.68 24.67
N ASP A 91 -4.22 10.84 25.32
CA ASP A 91 -3.09 11.29 26.16
C ASP A 91 -2.04 12.08 25.36
N ALA A 92 -1.93 11.83 24.05
CA ALA A 92 -1.07 12.62 23.17
C ALA A 92 -1.55 14.07 23.06
N ASP A 93 -2.86 14.28 22.93
CA ASP A 93 -3.47 15.60 22.78
C ASP A 93 -3.42 16.38 24.11
N LEU A 94 -3.67 15.71 25.23
CA LEU A 94 -3.53 16.31 26.57
C LEU A 94 -2.09 16.78 26.83
N ARG A 95 -1.08 16.03 26.40
CA ARG A 95 0.33 16.46 26.48
C ARG A 95 0.64 17.65 25.59
N GLU A 96 0.04 17.73 24.40
CA GLU A 96 0.22 18.87 23.49
C GLU A 96 -0.39 20.16 24.05
N ILE A 97 -1.54 20.05 24.75
CA ILE A 97 -2.16 21.16 25.49
C ILE A 97 -1.33 21.51 26.75
N GLY A 98 -0.79 20.50 27.42
CA GLY A 98 -0.21 20.56 28.77
C GLY A 98 -1.10 19.77 29.73
N SER A 99 -0.55 18.69 30.29
CA SER A 99 -1.30 17.61 30.95
C SER A 99 -2.15 18.09 32.13
N SER A 100 -1.73 19.13 32.85
CA SER A 100 -2.50 19.69 33.97
C SER A 100 -3.50 20.80 33.57
N LYS A 101 -3.33 21.42 32.40
CA LYS A 101 -3.98 22.70 32.07
C LYS A 101 -5.49 22.57 31.88
N LEU A 102 -5.92 21.57 31.11
CA LEU A 102 -7.34 21.34 30.87
C LEU A 102 -8.07 20.84 32.14
N PRO A 103 -7.52 19.89 32.93
CA PRO A 103 -8.02 19.60 34.28
C PRO A 103 -8.13 20.83 35.19
N ALA A 104 -7.12 21.70 35.21
CA ALA A 104 -7.14 22.93 36.00
C ALA A 104 -8.26 23.89 35.54
N LEU A 105 -8.47 24.03 34.23
CA LEU A 105 -9.58 24.81 33.68
C LEU A 105 -10.94 24.22 34.09
N ILE A 106 -11.09 22.90 34.03
CA ILE A 106 -12.32 22.22 34.41
C ILE A 106 -12.64 22.41 35.90
N ARG A 107 -11.63 22.30 36.76
CA ARG A 107 -11.78 22.61 38.19
C ARG A 107 -12.17 24.07 38.41
N TYR A 108 -11.51 25.00 37.72
CA TYR A 108 -11.86 26.42 37.77
C TYR A 108 -13.31 26.67 37.33
N ALA A 109 -13.79 25.95 36.32
CA ALA A 109 -15.16 26.02 35.81
C ALA A 109 -16.20 25.37 36.74
N GLY A 110 -15.79 24.75 37.86
CA GLY A 110 -16.68 24.06 38.78
C GLY A 110 -17.05 22.63 38.37
N GLY A 111 -16.26 22.00 37.49
CA GLY A 111 -16.33 20.56 37.18
C GLY A 111 -16.66 20.23 35.73
N GLU A 112 -17.13 21.18 34.92
CA GLU A 112 -17.42 20.96 33.49
C GLU A 112 -17.13 22.22 32.67
N VAL A 113 -16.47 22.04 31.52
CA VAL A 113 -16.21 23.10 30.53
C VAL A 113 -17.04 22.82 29.29
N GLU A 114 -17.74 23.82 28.76
CA GLU A 114 -18.52 23.70 27.53
C GLU A 114 -17.60 23.83 26.32
N CYS A 115 -17.76 22.94 25.34
CA CYS A 115 -16.98 22.91 24.11
C CYS A 115 -17.91 22.72 22.90
N ASP A 116 -17.62 23.42 21.81
CA ASP A 116 -18.27 23.17 20.52
C ASP A 116 -17.69 21.92 19.86
N ALA A 117 -18.55 21.09 19.26
CA ALA A 117 -18.17 19.89 18.51
C ALA A 117 -18.92 19.83 17.18
N VAL A 118 -18.35 19.14 16.20
CA VAL A 118 -18.89 18.98 14.85
C VAL A 118 -19.18 17.51 14.59
N ILE A 119 -20.40 17.22 14.15
CA ILE A 119 -20.77 15.91 13.61
C ILE A 119 -20.29 15.85 12.15
N ALA A 120 -19.28 15.02 11.90
CA ALA A 120 -18.69 14.84 10.57
C ALA A 120 -19.48 13.86 9.70
N ASP A 121 -19.97 12.76 10.29
CA ASP A 121 -20.80 11.76 9.63
C ASP A 121 -21.75 11.05 10.62
N ARG A 122 -22.32 9.89 10.25
CA ARG A 122 -23.28 9.14 11.09
C ARG A 122 -22.67 8.45 12.32
N ALA A 123 -21.35 8.43 12.44
CA ALA A 123 -20.59 7.77 13.49
C ALA A 123 -19.49 8.67 14.11
N THR A 124 -19.13 9.77 13.45
CA THR A 124 -17.97 10.58 13.84
C THR A 124 -18.37 11.95 14.42
N LEU A 125 -17.89 12.23 15.63
CA LEU A 125 -17.98 13.52 16.33
C LEU A 125 -16.55 13.98 16.67
N GLY A 126 -16.21 15.24 16.37
CA GLY A 126 -14.92 15.83 16.75
C GLY A 126 -15.10 17.20 17.39
N LEU A 127 -14.17 17.63 18.25
CA LEU A 127 -14.24 18.92 18.93
C LEU A 127 -13.75 20.06 18.01
N ASP A 128 -14.49 21.17 17.96
CA ASP A 128 -14.15 22.38 17.21
C ASP A 128 -13.23 23.27 18.06
N LEU A 129 -11.97 22.85 18.14
CA LEU A 129 -10.93 23.51 18.94
C LEU A 129 -9.83 24.04 18.01
N PRO A 130 -9.12 25.12 18.41
CA PRO A 130 -7.95 25.55 17.67
C PRO A 130 -6.84 24.51 17.82
N ASP A 131 -5.72 24.78 17.14
CA ASP A 131 -4.45 24.10 17.40
C ASP A 131 -4.18 23.91 18.91
N LEU A 132 -3.75 22.71 19.31
CA LEU A 132 -3.69 22.29 20.70
C LEU A 132 -2.68 23.10 21.53
N ALA A 133 -1.57 23.50 20.93
CA ALA A 133 -0.60 24.39 21.57
C ALA A 133 -1.19 25.80 21.77
N VAL A 134 -1.94 26.30 20.78
CA VAL A 134 -2.67 27.56 20.88
C VAL A 134 -3.73 27.50 22.00
N LEU A 135 -4.44 26.38 22.12
CA LEU A 135 -5.40 26.14 23.19
C LEU A 135 -4.70 26.12 24.56
N GLY A 136 -3.63 25.35 24.72
CA GLY A 136 -2.86 25.27 25.97
C GLY A 136 -2.35 26.62 26.44
N ASN A 137 -1.83 27.43 25.50
CA ASN A 137 -1.39 28.80 25.78
C ASN A 137 -2.55 29.72 26.20
N ALA A 138 -3.71 29.59 25.54
CA ALA A 138 -4.91 30.35 25.90
C ALA A 138 -5.42 29.98 27.31
N ILE A 139 -5.40 28.69 27.67
CA ILE A 139 -5.77 28.20 29.00
C ILE A 139 -4.84 28.76 30.06
N GLY A 140 -3.52 28.62 29.87
CA GLY A 140 -2.53 29.13 30.81
C GLY A 140 -2.67 30.65 31.01
N LYS A 141 -2.92 31.41 29.94
CA LYS A 141 -3.15 32.85 30.02
C LYS A 141 -4.43 33.18 30.79
N PHE A 142 -5.53 32.47 30.51
CA PHE A 142 -6.83 32.67 31.14
C PHE A 142 -6.76 32.41 32.65
N LEU A 143 -6.19 31.28 33.07
CA LEU A 143 -6.06 30.91 34.50
C LEU A 143 -5.22 31.93 35.27
N ARG A 144 -4.06 32.32 34.73
CA ARG A 144 -3.21 33.37 35.31
C ARG A 144 -3.93 34.71 35.44
N SER A 145 -4.67 35.14 34.42
CA SER A 145 -5.44 36.39 34.46
C SER A 145 -6.61 36.37 35.45
N SER A 146 -7.08 35.16 35.80
CA SER A 146 -8.21 34.96 36.72
C SER A 146 -7.78 34.81 38.18
N GLY A 147 -6.48 34.96 38.48
CA GLY A 147 -5.92 34.78 39.83
C GLY A 147 -5.94 33.32 40.32
N ALA A 148 -6.22 32.37 39.44
CA ALA A 148 -6.13 30.95 39.74
C ALA A 148 -4.69 30.50 39.49
N ASP A 149 -3.95 30.18 40.56
CA ASP A 149 -2.60 29.65 40.47
C ASP A 149 -2.65 28.22 39.89
N PRO A 150 -2.01 27.93 38.74
CA PRO A 150 -1.91 26.56 38.22
C PRO A 150 -1.21 25.60 39.19
N GLY A 151 -0.42 26.13 40.14
CA GLY A 151 0.40 25.35 41.08
C GLY A 151 -0.21 25.06 42.45
N ALA A 152 -1.45 25.49 42.74
CA ALA A 152 -2.07 25.20 44.05
C ALA A 152 -2.61 23.76 44.10
N SER A 153 -1.71 22.80 44.28
CA SER A 153 -2.04 21.46 44.78
C SER A 153 -2.59 21.58 46.21
N VAL A 154 -3.90 21.71 46.34
CA VAL A 154 -4.60 21.40 47.59
C VAL A 154 -5.29 20.05 47.37
N MET A 155 -4.54 18.98 47.63
CA MET A 155 -5.13 17.65 47.84
C MET A 155 -6.05 17.74 49.08
N PRO A 156 -7.32 17.25 49.01
CA PRO A 156 -8.14 17.12 50.21
C PRO A 156 -7.51 16.12 51.19
N GLU A 157 -7.80 16.32 52.48
CA GLU A 157 -7.22 15.59 53.62
C GLU A 157 -7.18 14.06 53.46
N PRO A 158 -6.16 13.38 54.04
CA PRO A 158 -5.90 11.98 53.78
C PRO A 158 -6.98 11.09 54.39
N VAL A 159 -7.68 10.33 53.54
CA VAL A 159 -8.40 9.12 53.95
C VAL A 159 -7.34 8.10 54.42
N PRO A 160 -7.49 7.51 55.62
CA PRO A 160 -6.46 6.68 56.20
C PRO A 160 -6.40 5.29 55.55
N GLU A 161 -5.18 4.93 55.17
CA GLU A 161 -4.63 3.58 54.94
C GLU A 161 -5.21 2.70 53.83
N ARG A 162 -4.28 2.22 52.99
CA ARG A 162 -4.39 1.20 51.92
C ARG A 162 -4.96 1.68 50.58
N ILE A 163 -4.18 2.53 49.89
CA ILE A 163 -3.77 2.49 48.46
C ILE A 163 -2.82 3.69 48.22
N GLY A 164 -1.99 4.02 49.23
CA GLY A 164 -1.21 5.28 49.27
C GLY A 164 0.21 5.20 48.74
N ASP A 165 0.70 4.01 48.35
CA ASP A 165 2.15 3.76 48.23
C ASP A 165 2.61 3.26 46.85
N ARG A 166 1.71 3.23 45.85
CA ARG A 166 2.05 2.79 44.48
C ARG A 166 1.89 3.85 43.38
N PHE A 167 1.24 4.99 43.66
CA PHE A 167 1.02 6.03 42.64
C PHE A 167 1.59 7.41 42.99
N ARG A 168 1.90 7.70 44.26
CA ARG A 168 2.79 8.84 44.59
C ARG A 168 4.28 8.53 44.42
N THR A 169 4.59 7.28 44.10
CA THR A 169 5.94 6.73 43.87
C THR A 169 6.19 6.40 42.39
N ARG A 170 5.31 6.78 41.47
CA ARG A 170 5.42 6.48 40.02
C ARG A 170 5.52 7.70 39.10
N THR A 171 5.59 8.91 39.67
CA THR A 171 5.87 10.19 38.99
C THR A 171 7.16 10.83 39.51
N ILE A 172 8.10 10.02 40.00
CA ILE A 172 9.44 10.44 40.43
C ILE A 172 10.42 9.34 40.02
N LEU A 173 10.70 9.22 38.71
CA LEU A 173 11.90 8.55 38.21
C LEU A 173 12.88 9.64 37.80
N GLY A 174 13.24 10.52 38.73
CA GLY A 174 13.74 11.82 38.33
C GLY A 174 15.12 11.71 37.69
N THR A 175 16.17 11.82 38.49
CA THR A 175 17.48 12.10 37.89
C THR A 175 18.50 11.01 38.15
N ASP A 176 18.46 10.38 39.32
CA ASP A 176 19.45 9.36 39.70
C ASP A 176 19.25 8.07 38.89
N GLU A 177 18.00 7.62 38.69
CA GLU A 177 17.70 6.49 37.81
C GLU A 177 18.04 6.76 36.35
N THR A 178 17.73 7.97 35.87
CA THR A 178 18.13 8.41 34.52
C THR A 178 19.65 8.39 34.37
N LEU A 179 20.39 8.90 35.36
CA LEU A 179 21.85 8.86 35.38
C LEU A 179 22.39 7.43 35.40
N ASP A 180 21.77 6.53 36.16
CA ASP A 180 22.17 5.12 36.23
C ASP A 180 21.91 4.39 34.91
N LEU A 181 20.77 4.63 34.25
CA LEU A 181 20.48 4.11 32.91
C LEU A 181 21.45 4.66 31.86
N LEU A 182 21.82 5.94 31.94
CA LEU A 182 22.81 6.55 31.06
C LEU A 182 24.22 6.01 31.29
N ARG A 183 24.55 5.55 32.51
CA ARG A 183 25.82 4.89 32.86
C ARG A 183 25.83 3.41 32.49
N ALA A 184 24.66 2.76 32.48
CA ALA A 184 24.52 1.34 32.15
C ALA A 184 25.16 1.07 30.78
N SER A 185 25.97 0.02 30.70
CA SER A 185 26.70 -0.35 29.48
C SER A 185 26.22 -1.73 29.02
N PRO A 186 25.21 -1.81 28.13
CA PRO A 186 24.68 -3.11 27.73
C PRO A 186 25.57 -3.79 26.69
N GLU A 187 26.14 -3.05 25.73
CA GLU A 187 26.95 -3.62 24.65
C GLU A 187 28.16 -2.71 24.28
N PRO A 188 29.38 -3.27 24.16
CA PRO A 188 30.52 -2.53 23.60
C PRO A 188 30.22 -2.14 22.14
N GLY A 189 30.71 -0.98 21.72
CA GLY A 189 30.67 -0.60 20.29
C GLY A 189 31.45 -1.64 19.47
N GLY A 190 30.91 -2.02 18.32
CA GLY A 190 31.47 -3.06 17.46
C GLY A 190 32.31 -2.49 16.32
N ALA A 191 33.23 -3.30 15.77
CA ALA A 191 33.84 -2.99 14.49
C ALA A 191 32.78 -3.16 13.38
N ILE A 192 32.48 -2.08 12.65
CA ILE A 192 31.48 -2.09 11.57
C ILE A 192 32.21 -2.23 10.23
N ALA A 193 32.06 -3.38 9.58
CA ALA A 193 32.75 -3.69 8.32
C ALA A 193 32.15 -2.93 7.11
N GLY A 194 30.86 -2.58 7.18
CA GLY A 194 30.15 -1.88 6.11
C GLY A 194 28.78 -1.40 6.57
N VAL A 195 28.24 -0.39 5.90
CA VAL A 195 26.90 0.16 6.18
C VAL A 195 26.07 0.18 4.90
N ASP A 196 24.95 -0.54 4.92
CA ASP A 196 23.94 -0.47 3.87
C ASP A 196 22.94 0.64 4.21
N ILE A 197 22.70 1.51 3.23
CA ILE A 197 21.83 2.67 3.39
C ILE A 197 20.56 2.48 2.59
N SER A 198 19.43 2.76 3.22
CA SER A 198 18.14 2.75 2.55
C SER A 198 17.26 3.89 2.99
N MET A 199 16.29 4.27 2.18
CA MET A 199 15.38 5.36 2.52
C MET A 199 14.02 4.84 3.00
N ALA A 200 13.50 5.47 4.05
CA ALA A 200 12.12 5.35 4.49
C ALA A 200 11.46 6.74 4.57
N TYR A 201 10.14 6.74 4.47
CA TYR A 201 9.31 7.91 4.78
C TYR A 201 8.57 7.58 6.09
N PRO A 202 8.98 8.13 7.23
CA PRO A 202 8.23 7.97 8.47
C PRO A 202 6.86 8.62 8.31
N PHE A 203 5.80 8.02 8.87
CA PHE A 203 4.50 8.69 8.98
C PHE A 203 4.57 9.95 9.86
N GLU A 204 5.61 10.08 10.68
CA GLU A 204 5.78 11.12 11.72
C GLU A 204 6.69 12.29 11.31
N SER A 205 7.34 12.28 10.15
CA SER A 205 8.25 13.36 9.74
C SER A 205 8.02 13.83 8.29
N ASP A 206 8.21 15.13 8.07
CA ASP A 206 8.15 15.76 6.74
C ASP A 206 9.47 15.66 5.97
N SER A 207 10.42 14.91 6.50
CA SER A 207 11.78 14.78 5.96
C SER A 207 12.09 13.31 5.69
N TRP A 208 12.68 13.03 4.54
CA TRP A 208 13.21 11.71 4.22
C TRP A 208 14.19 11.22 5.30
N THR A 209 14.07 9.96 5.69
CA THR A 209 14.98 9.32 6.65
C THR A 209 15.81 8.27 5.93
N LEU A 210 17.12 8.28 6.14
CA LEU A 210 18.01 7.21 5.67
C LEU A 210 18.24 6.22 6.81
N ASN A 211 17.75 5.00 6.68
CA ASN A 211 18.04 3.90 7.59
C ASN A 211 19.39 3.29 7.27
N LEU A 212 20.14 2.98 8.32
CA LEU A 212 21.48 2.41 8.29
C LEU A 212 21.44 0.99 8.84
N HIS A 213 21.94 0.05 8.06
CA HIS A 213 22.07 -1.35 8.45
C HIS A 213 23.53 -1.78 8.32
N GLU A 214 24.01 -2.63 9.21
CA GLU A 214 25.32 -3.23 9.09
C GLU A 214 25.33 -4.27 7.97
N SER A 215 26.21 -4.12 6.98
CA SER A 215 26.18 -4.96 5.76
C SER A 215 26.41 -6.45 6.06
N ALA A 216 27.21 -6.78 7.09
CA ALA A 216 27.55 -8.16 7.40
C ALA A 216 26.44 -8.93 8.14
N THR A 217 25.66 -8.24 8.98
CA THR A 217 24.70 -8.87 9.90
C THR A 217 23.25 -8.49 9.62
N GLY A 218 23.01 -7.42 8.84
CA GLY A 218 21.72 -6.79 8.67
C GLY A 218 21.22 -6.00 9.89
N ARG A 219 22.02 -5.94 10.97
CA ARG A 219 21.68 -5.23 12.22
C ARG A 219 21.35 -3.77 11.92
N HIS A 220 20.22 -3.29 12.42
CA HIS A 220 19.86 -1.88 12.29
C HIS A 220 20.77 -1.03 13.18
N LEU A 221 21.57 -0.15 12.58
CA LEU A 221 22.52 0.72 13.26
C LEU A 221 21.86 2.02 13.73
N GLY A 222 20.94 2.56 12.93
CA GLY A 222 20.37 3.87 13.18
C GLY A 222 19.82 4.54 11.93
N THR A 223 19.66 5.85 11.99
CA THR A 223 19.10 6.66 10.92
C THR A 223 19.84 7.98 10.73
N VAL A 224 19.82 8.53 9.52
CA VAL A 224 20.20 9.91 9.24
C VAL A 224 18.93 10.69 8.85
N GLN A 225 18.63 11.74 9.60
CA GLN A 225 17.52 12.64 9.34
C GLN A 225 18.01 14.09 9.49
N ASP A 226 17.74 14.93 8.49
CA ASP A 226 18.21 16.32 8.44
C ASP A 226 19.71 16.49 8.77
N THR A 227 20.56 15.62 8.20
CA THR A 227 22.02 15.50 8.44
C THR A 227 22.42 15.07 9.85
N THR A 228 21.47 14.87 10.75
CA THR A 228 21.73 14.37 12.10
C THR A 228 21.72 12.84 12.08
N LEU A 229 22.81 12.24 12.56
CA LEU A 229 22.95 10.80 12.70
C LEU A 229 22.44 10.35 14.09
N PHE A 230 21.34 9.59 14.09
CA PHE A 230 20.73 8.96 15.26
C PHE A 230 21.10 7.48 15.28
N LEU A 231 21.81 7.01 16.29
CA LEU A 231 22.23 5.61 16.40
C LEU A 231 21.46 4.89 17.49
N GLY A 232 21.24 3.59 17.30
CA GLY A 232 20.74 2.71 18.37
C GLY A 232 21.77 2.54 19.49
N ASN A 233 23.06 2.55 19.15
CA ASN A 233 24.18 2.58 20.09
C ASN A 233 25.11 3.74 19.73
N GLU A 234 25.19 4.74 20.59
CA GLU A 234 25.99 5.95 20.38
C GLU A 234 27.51 5.67 20.30
N ARG A 235 27.96 4.49 20.77
CA ARG A 235 29.35 4.02 20.66
C ARG A 235 29.75 3.59 19.25
N ASP A 236 28.77 3.35 18.37
CA ASP A 236 29.02 2.98 16.98
C ASP A 236 29.35 4.20 16.09
N ARG A 237 29.21 5.43 16.60
CA ARG A 237 29.32 6.67 15.80
C ARG A 237 30.65 6.79 15.06
N GLU A 238 31.74 6.58 15.76
CA GLU A 238 33.09 6.69 15.22
C GLU A 238 33.34 5.65 14.11
N ALA A 239 32.69 4.49 14.16
CA ALA A 239 32.76 3.46 13.13
C ALA A 239 31.79 3.72 11.96
N VAL A 240 30.62 4.32 12.20
CA VAL A 240 29.60 4.60 11.16
C VAL A 240 29.95 5.82 10.30
N LEU A 241 30.48 6.90 10.88
CA LEU A 241 30.72 8.16 10.17
C LEU A 241 31.62 8.01 8.91
N PRO A 242 32.73 7.24 8.92
CA PRO A 242 33.53 7.00 7.72
C PRO A 242 32.74 6.33 6.59
N HIS A 243 31.85 5.38 6.91
CA HIS A 243 31.03 4.70 5.90
C HIS A 243 29.99 5.63 5.27
N LEU A 244 29.42 6.55 6.05
CA LEU A 244 28.53 7.59 5.54
C LEU A 244 29.30 8.54 4.60
N ALA A 245 30.50 8.97 5.00
CA ALA A 245 31.35 9.83 4.19
C ALA A 245 31.76 9.16 2.86
N ALA A 246 32.12 7.87 2.89
CA ALA A 246 32.45 7.09 1.71
C ALA A 246 31.27 6.94 0.73
N GLN A 247 30.04 6.98 1.24
CA GLN A 247 28.80 6.96 0.46
C GLN A 247 28.22 8.35 0.20
N GLU A 248 28.99 9.41 0.48
CA GLU A 248 28.62 10.82 0.27
C GLU A 248 27.34 11.23 1.03
N VAL A 249 27.03 10.55 2.14
CA VAL A 249 25.88 10.88 2.99
C VAL A 249 26.31 11.94 4.01
N PRO A 250 25.77 13.18 3.94
CA PRO A 250 26.13 14.23 4.86
C PRO A 250 25.61 13.90 6.26
N ALA A 251 26.54 13.71 7.19
CA ALA A 251 26.28 13.58 8.61
C ALA A 251 27.05 14.66 9.38
N ARG A 252 26.38 15.31 10.33
CA ARG A 252 27.02 16.26 11.26
C ARG A 252 28.14 15.56 12.00
N GLN A 253 29.29 16.21 12.03
CA GLN A 253 30.44 15.73 12.78
C GLN A 253 30.28 16.07 14.28
N PRO A 254 30.75 15.20 15.18
CA PRO A 254 30.82 15.52 16.60
C PRO A 254 31.56 16.83 16.84
N LYS A 255 30.99 17.68 17.69
CA LYS A 255 31.67 18.88 18.19
C LYS A 255 32.50 18.53 19.43
N PRO A 256 33.51 19.34 19.78
CA PRO A 256 34.21 19.22 21.04
C PRO A 256 33.22 19.18 22.22
N ALA A 257 33.48 18.30 23.18
CA ALA A 257 32.68 18.21 24.39
C ALA A 257 32.71 19.57 25.11
N PRO A 258 31.54 20.09 25.56
CA PRO A 258 31.51 21.33 26.31
C PRO A 258 32.20 21.12 27.66
N ARG A 259 32.75 22.21 28.22
CA ARG A 259 33.31 22.16 29.57
C ARG A 259 32.18 21.87 30.56
N ALA A 260 32.40 20.91 31.46
CA ALA A 260 31.44 20.55 32.48
C ALA A 260 31.04 21.79 33.30
N THR A 261 29.74 21.99 33.48
CA THR A 261 29.18 23.06 34.31
C THR A 261 29.43 22.80 35.80
N VAL A 262 29.50 21.52 36.18
CA VAL A 262 29.90 21.07 37.52
C VAL A 262 31.07 20.08 37.37
N PRO A 263 32.26 20.34 37.97
CA PRO A 263 33.36 19.40 37.92
C PRO A 263 32.96 18.02 38.46
N GLY A 264 33.12 16.97 37.63
CA GLY A 264 32.82 15.58 38.01
C GLY A 264 31.38 15.10 37.79
N SER A 265 30.50 15.91 37.21
CA SER A 265 29.11 15.56 36.89
C SER A 265 28.95 14.39 35.90
N TRP A 266 29.88 14.24 34.96
CA TRP A 266 29.93 13.11 34.02
C TRP A 266 31.38 12.64 33.79
N PRO A 267 31.66 11.32 33.79
CA PRO A 267 33.02 10.82 33.61
C PRO A 267 33.61 11.15 32.23
N THR A 268 34.86 11.62 32.21
CA THR A 268 35.56 11.96 30.96
C THR A 268 35.77 10.72 30.10
N GLY A 269 35.38 10.80 28.82
CA GLY A 269 35.53 9.69 27.86
C GLY A 269 34.42 8.64 27.92
N GLN A 270 33.48 8.71 28.87
CA GLN A 270 32.35 7.79 28.92
C GLN A 270 31.24 8.23 27.95
N VAL A 271 30.94 7.37 26.98
CA VAL A 271 29.79 7.56 26.06
C VAL A 271 28.49 7.22 26.81
N PRO A 272 27.54 8.16 26.91
CA PRO A 272 26.26 7.91 27.57
C PRO A 272 25.40 6.93 26.78
N ASN A 273 24.65 6.10 27.49
CA ASN A 273 23.68 5.18 26.92
C ASN A 273 22.38 5.92 26.57
N VAL A 274 22.46 6.78 25.57
CA VAL A 274 21.38 7.66 25.11
C VAL A 274 20.76 7.14 23.82
N ARG A 275 19.45 7.30 23.70
CA ARG A 275 18.69 7.11 22.46
C ARG A 275 18.09 8.45 22.04
N PRO A 276 18.73 9.18 21.11
CA PRO A 276 18.16 10.39 20.56
C PRO A 276 17.08 10.05 19.51
N LYS A 277 15.99 10.80 19.48
CA LYS A 277 14.92 10.67 18.48
C LYS A 277 14.53 12.06 17.97
N TRP A 278 14.24 12.17 16.67
CA TRP A 278 13.50 13.32 16.17
C TRP A 278 12.02 13.19 16.56
N ASP A 279 11.48 14.20 17.22
CA ASP A 279 10.08 14.22 17.64
C ASP A 279 9.53 15.64 17.61
N ARG A 280 8.34 15.83 17.03
CA ARG A 280 7.62 17.13 16.95
C ARG A 280 8.52 18.33 16.62
N GLY A 281 9.36 18.20 15.59
CA GLY A 281 10.25 19.28 15.15
C GLY A 281 11.45 19.56 16.06
N ALA A 282 11.67 18.76 17.10
CA ALA A 282 12.79 18.82 18.03
C ALA A 282 13.55 17.48 18.09
N ILE A 283 14.65 17.47 18.85
CA ILE A 283 15.42 16.25 19.14
C ILE A 283 15.28 15.93 20.63
N ALA A 284 14.55 14.86 20.92
CA ALA A 284 14.35 14.33 22.26
C ALA A 284 15.47 13.33 22.62
N LEU A 285 16.02 13.45 23.83
CA LEU A 285 17.05 12.56 24.37
C LEU A 285 16.44 11.65 25.44
N HIS A 286 16.54 10.34 25.24
CA HIS A 286 16.05 9.33 26.17
C HIS A 286 17.21 8.48 26.70
N ALA A 287 17.12 7.99 27.93
CA ALA A 287 18.04 6.97 28.41
C ALA A 287 17.67 5.60 27.79
N ALA A 288 18.63 4.88 27.23
CA ALA A 288 18.37 3.61 26.55
C ALA A 288 18.22 2.45 27.56
N GLY A 289 17.32 1.48 27.26
CA GLY A 289 17.12 0.28 28.08
C GLY A 289 16.00 0.37 29.14
N ALA A 290 15.24 1.45 29.16
CA ALA A 290 14.13 1.61 30.08
C ALA A 290 12.90 0.80 29.59
N PRO A 291 12.25 -0.02 30.45
CA PRO A 291 11.30 -1.05 30.04
C PRO A 291 10.11 -0.52 29.23
N GLU A 292 9.73 -1.28 28.20
CA GLU A 292 8.59 -0.99 27.31
C GLU A 292 7.28 -0.91 28.10
N SER A 293 6.90 0.31 28.49
CA SER A 293 5.51 0.81 28.56
C SER A 293 5.40 2.24 29.11
N HIS A 294 6.41 2.78 29.81
CA HIS A 294 6.32 4.15 30.39
C HIS A 294 7.62 4.98 30.38
N SER A 295 8.73 4.48 29.82
CA SER A 295 10.03 5.18 29.75
C SER A 295 10.18 6.22 28.63
N MET A 296 9.04 6.76 28.18
CA MET A 296 8.93 7.65 27.03
C MET A 296 9.29 9.12 27.34
N GLU A 297 9.59 9.46 28.59
CA GLU A 297 9.91 10.85 28.96
C GLU A 297 11.38 11.14 28.61
N SER A 298 11.57 12.14 27.75
CA SER A 298 12.89 12.62 27.37
C SER A 298 13.49 13.41 28.51
N PHE A 299 14.70 13.05 28.95
CA PHE A 299 15.39 13.80 30.00
C PHE A 299 15.93 15.16 29.52
N ALA A 300 15.97 15.35 28.20
CA ALA A 300 16.31 16.61 27.56
C ALA A 300 15.72 16.71 26.14
N ILE A 301 15.38 17.93 25.71
CA ILE A 301 14.81 18.24 24.40
C ILE A 301 15.59 19.39 23.78
N PHE A 302 16.15 19.18 22.59
CA PHE A 302 16.79 20.23 21.81
C PHE A 302 15.83 20.75 20.74
N ASN A 303 15.45 22.02 20.85
CA ASN A 303 14.65 22.71 19.84
C ASN A 303 15.60 23.35 18.80
N PRO A 304 15.66 22.85 17.55
CA PRO A 304 16.58 23.34 16.53
C PRO A 304 16.25 24.75 16.04
N GLU A 305 15.01 25.21 16.18
CA GLU A 305 14.58 26.53 15.73
C GLU A 305 15.04 27.63 16.69
N THR A 306 14.86 27.41 17.99
CA THR A 306 15.29 28.34 19.03
C THR A 306 16.78 28.17 19.37
N GLY A 307 17.34 26.99 19.08
CA GLY A 307 18.69 26.58 19.47
C GLY A 307 18.82 26.34 20.98
N VAL A 308 17.70 26.12 21.68
CA VAL A 308 17.67 25.89 23.13
C VAL A 308 17.65 24.38 23.41
N LEU A 309 18.54 23.94 24.30
CA LEU A 309 18.49 22.61 24.92
C LEU A 309 17.79 22.74 26.28
N TRP A 310 16.57 22.20 26.37
CA TRP A 310 15.84 22.07 27.62
C TRP A 310 16.22 20.76 28.30
N VAL A 311 16.48 20.79 29.61
CA VAL A 311 16.93 19.63 30.39
C VAL A 311 16.09 19.55 31.66
N GLU A 312 15.58 18.37 31.98
CA GLU A 312 14.61 18.19 33.09
C GLU A 312 15.21 18.48 34.48
N ASP A 313 16.52 18.32 34.67
CA ASP A 313 17.22 18.59 35.94
C ASP A 313 18.62 19.17 35.66
N GLN A 314 19.07 20.10 36.50
CA GLN A 314 20.41 20.68 36.44
C GLN A 314 21.54 19.63 36.46
N ARG A 315 21.35 18.50 37.16
CA ARG A 315 22.32 17.39 37.22
C ARG A 315 22.48 16.64 35.90
N LEU A 316 21.53 16.78 34.97
CA LEU A 316 21.56 16.14 33.65
C LEU A 316 22.18 17.04 32.56
N VAL A 317 22.46 18.31 32.88
CA VAL A 317 22.93 19.30 31.90
C VAL A 317 24.22 18.87 31.21
N ASP A 318 25.19 18.34 31.96
CA ASP A 318 26.50 18.00 31.39
C ASP A 318 26.42 16.77 30.47
N VAL A 319 25.63 15.76 30.83
CA VAL A 319 25.40 14.59 29.96
C VAL A 319 24.55 14.95 28.74
N ALA A 320 23.50 15.77 28.89
CA ALA A 320 22.70 16.26 27.77
C ALA A 320 23.55 17.10 26.79
N SER A 321 24.43 17.94 27.32
CA SER A 321 25.35 18.76 26.53
C SER A 321 26.40 17.91 25.81
N LEU A 322 26.90 16.85 26.45
CA LEU A 322 27.75 15.86 25.78
C LEU A 322 27.02 15.14 24.64
N CYS A 323 25.79 14.68 24.87
CA CYS A 323 24.96 14.03 23.84
C CYS A 323 24.74 14.94 22.63
N THR A 324 24.35 16.19 22.85
CA THR A 324 24.13 17.17 21.77
C THR A 324 25.41 17.54 21.02
N SER A 325 26.56 17.63 21.70
CA SER A 325 27.87 17.79 21.05
C SER A 325 28.23 16.59 20.18
N ARG A 326 28.00 15.36 20.65
CA ARG A 326 28.25 14.15 19.85
C ARG A 326 27.35 14.07 18.60
N LEU A 327 26.12 14.56 18.71
CA LEU A 327 25.19 14.73 17.58
C LEU A 327 25.58 15.88 16.63
N GLY A 328 26.58 16.70 16.97
CA GLY A 328 27.00 17.86 16.18
C GLY A 328 25.97 19.00 16.16
N LEU A 329 25.11 19.07 17.18
CA LEU A 329 24.05 20.08 17.27
C LEU A 329 24.62 21.45 17.67
N ASP A 330 23.92 22.51 17.29
CA ASP A 330 24.32 23.88 17.61
C ASP A 330 23.47 24.43 18.76
N VAL A 331 23.85 24.07 19.98
CA VAL A 331 23.19 24.52 21.20
C VAL A 331 23.63 25.94 21.51
N LYS A 332 22.70 26.89 21.40
CA LYS A 332 22.92 28.31 21.71
C LYS A 332 22.74 28.60 23.19
N ARG A 333 21.78 27.92 23.84
CA ARG A 333 21.42 28.10 25.25
C ARG A 333 20.99 26.76 25.85
N VAL A 334 21.31 26.54 27.12
CA VAL A 334 20.78 25.43 27.93
C VAL A 334 19.86 26.01 29.00
N ARG A 335 18.72 25.36 29.25
CA ARG A 335 17.74 25.77 30.25
C ARG A 335 17.16 24.57 30.98
N THR A 336 16.70 24.81 32.20
CA THR A 336 16.01 23.83 33.06
C THR A 336 14.68 24.42 33.52
N PRO A 337 13.69 23.59 33.89
CA PRO A 337 12.51 24.04 34.62
C PRO A 337 12.93 24.53 36.03
N ARG A 338 12.00 25.18 36.76
CA ARG A 338 12.23 25.61 38.14
C ARG A 338 12.25 24.41 39.07
N GLU A 339 11.32 23.49 38.89
CA GLU A 339 11.27 22.21 39.60
C GLU A 339 11.69 21.08 38.64
N PRO A 340 12.48 20.08 39.08
CA PRO A 340 12.89 18.99 38.21
C PRO A 340 11.70 18.23 37.62
N TRP A 341 11.79 17.84 36.34
CA TRP A 341 10.76 17.04 35.65
C TRP A 341 9.43 17.77 35.39
N GLU A 342 9.49 19.10 35.23
CA GLU A 342 8.32 19.96 34.99
C GLU A 342 8.41 20.74 33.65
N LEU A 343 9.23 20.30 32.68
CA LEU A 343 9.34 21.00 31.39
C LEU A 343 7.98 21.14 30.68
N ASP A 344 7.19 20.05 30.59
CA ASP A 344 5.89 20.03 29.91
C ASP A 344 4.84 20.96 30.58
N GLU A 345 5.04 21.29 31.86
CA GLU A 345 4.15 22.17 32.63
C GLU A 345 4.62 23.63 32.63
N GLU A 346 5.93 23.87 32.71
CA GLU A 346 6.52 25.21 32.80
C GLU A 346 6.83 25.87 31.45
N VAL A 347 7.08 25.08 30.41
CA VAL A 347 7.55 25.57 29.10
C VAL A 347 6.44 25.41 28.05
N SER A 348 6.32 26.39 27.17
CA SER A 348 5.33 26.32 26.08
C SER A 348 5.70 25.20 25.10
N HIS A 349 4.68 24.57 24.49
CA HIS A 349 4.90 23.52 23.51
C HIS A 349 5.78 24.01 22.35
N GLU A 350 5.60 25.24 21.86
CA GLU A 350 6.41 25.82 20.76
C GLU A 350 7.88 26.12 21.17
N ASP A 351 8.13 26.36 22.46
CA ASP A 351 9.48 26.58 22.96
C ASP A 351 10.23 25.26 23.21
N LEU A 352 9.51 24.20 23.62
CA LEU A 352 10.04 22.83 23.77
C LEU A 352 10.20 22.14 22.41
N TRP A 353 9.14 22.19 21.61
CA TRP A 353 8.94 21.47 20.36
C TRP A 353 8.92 22.47 19.20
N GLY A 354 9.57 22.15 18.09
CA GLY A 354 9.72 23.10 16.97
C GLY A 354 8.38 23.47 16.33
N THR A 355 8.30 24.66 15.74
CA THR A 355 7.14 25.17 14.97
C THR A 355 7.04 24.59 13.56
N ARG A 356 8.01 23.77 13.11
CA ARG A 356 7.90 22.89 11.95
C ARG A 356 6.70 21.97 12.15
N ARG A 357 5.54 22.53 11.78
CA ARG A 357 4.28 21.85 11.51
C ARG A 357 4.60 20.52 10.84
N ARG A 358 3.82 19.48 11.17
CA ARG A 358 3.42 18.46 10.18
C ARG A 358 3.20 19.22 8.88
N GLY A 359 4.19 19.12 8.01
CA GLY A 359 4.46 20.00 6.89
C GLY A 359 3.15 20.12 6.18
N THR A 360 2.58 21.33 6.22
CA THR A 360 1.29 21.71 5.64
C THR A 360 0.50 20.46 5.28
N SER A 361 -0.27 19.89 6.23
CA SER A 361 -1.20 18.79 5.97
C SER A 361 -1.61 18.91 4.52
N ILE A 362 -1.03 18.05 3.69
CA ILE A 362 -1.34 18.08 2.28
C ILE A 362 -2.78 17.67 2.34
N ASP A 363 -3.67 18.63 2.13
CA ASP A 363 -5.09 18.43 2.34
C ASP A 363 -5.43 17.08 1.69
N PRO A 364 -5.74 16.04 2.48
CA PRO A 364 -5.99 14.71 1.94
C PRO A 364 -7.16 14.74 0.95
N TRP A 365 -7.91 15.84 0.98
CA TRP A 365 -9.08 16.16 0.17
C TRP A 365 -8.81 17.21 -0.92
N ALA A 366 -7.60 17.78 -1.02
CA ALA A 366 -7.25 18.68 -2.12
C ALA A 366 -7.21 17.86 -3.39
N LYS A 367 -8.28 17.94 -4.20
CA LYS A 367 -8.49 17.15 -5.41
C LYS A 367 -7.31 17.27 -6.37
N PRO A 368 -6.54 16.19 -6.55
CA PRO A 368 -5.45 16.21 -7.49
C PRO A 368 -5.94 16.03 -8.90
N ALA A 369 -5.49 16.91 -9.78
CA ALA A 369 -5.72 16.77 -11.20
C ALA A 369 -4.57 15.96 -11.81
N LEU A 370 -4.89 14.78 -12.33
CA LEU A 370 -4.04 14.10 -13.32
C LEU A 370 -3.66 15.08 -14.43
N LEU A 371 -2.39 15.11 -14.84
CA LEU A 371 -1.97 15.89 -16.00
C LEU A 371 -2.77 15.41 -17.22
N ALA A 372 -3.16 16.33 -18.10
CA ALA A 372 -4.07 16.03 -19.22
C ALA A 372 -3.56 14.89 -20.13
N TYR A 373 -2.24 14.73 -20.25
CA TYR A 373 -1.66 13.63 -21.02
C TYR A 373 -1.75 12.28 -20.28
N GLN A 374 -1.71 12.26 -18.95
CA GLN A 374 -1.82 11.04 -18.13
C GLN A 374 -3.22 10.44 -18.21
N GLN A 375 -4.25 11.29 -18.28
CA GLN A 375 -5.64 10.85 -18.53
C GLN A 375 -5.80 10.20 -19.91
N ARG A 376 -4.93 10.53 -20.87
CA ARG A 376 -4.86 9.88 -22.20
C ARG A 376 -3.98 8.64 -22.18
N ALA A 377 -2.99 8.58 -21.29
CA ALA A 377 -2.01 7.50 -21.22
C ALA A 377 -2.61 6.17 -20.75
N VAL A 378 -3.66 6.17 -19.92
CA VAL A 378 -4.30 4.94 -19.42
C VAL A 378 -5.81 4.87 -19.68
N PRO A 379 -6.40 3.67 -19.84
CA PRO A 379 -7.84 3.50 -19.99
C PRO A 379 -8.68 4.14 -18.88
N ARG A 380 -9.91 4.57 -19.25
CA ARG A 380 -10.88 5.16 -18.31
C ARG A 380 -11.18 4.18 -17.16
N GLY A 381 -11.21 4.72 -15.95
CA GLY A 381 -11.51 3.95 -14.73
C GLY A 381 -10.32 3.24 -14.10
N ILE A 382 -9.11 3.37 -14.66
CA ILE A 382 -7.86 2.91 -14.02
C ILE A 382 -7.33 3.95 -13.03
N LEU A 383 -7.48 5.24 -13.31
CA LEU A 383 -7.13 6.32 -12.38
C LEU A 383 -8.44 6.97 -11.93
N THR A 384 -8.99 6.50 -10.80
CA THR A 384 -10.18 7.06 -10.17
C THR A 384 -9.79 8.13 -9.14
N ARG A 385 -10.76 8.83 -8.55
CA ARG A 385 -10.57 9.91 -7.55
C ARG A 385 -9.73 9.51 -6.32
N LEU A 386 -9.40 8.23 -6.16
CA LEU A 386 -8.55 7.68 -5.10
C LEU A 386 -7.03 7.80 -5.39
N VAL A 387 -6.63 8.20 -6.61
CA VAL A 387 -5.23 8.58 -6.88
C VAL A 387 -5.10 10.08 -6.66
N THR A 388 -4.86 10.44 -5.41
CA THR A 388 -4.57 11.82 -5.03
C THR A 388 -3.07 12.10 -5.27
N PHE A 389 -2.74 12.82 -6.34
CA PHE A 389 -1.45 13.49 -6.49
C PHE A 389 -1.40 14.75 -5.62
N ASN A 390 -0.67 14.70 -4.51
CA ASN A 390 -0.37 15.89 -3.73
C ASN A 390 0.01 17.06 -4.66
N GLY A 391 -0.67 18.20 -4.47
CA GLY A 391 -0.80 19.30 -5.41
C GLY A 391 0.47 19.56 -6.22
N VAL A 392 0.30 19.82 -7.52
CA VAL A 392 1.38 20.18 -8.44
C VAL A 392 2.26 21.21 -7.76
N ALA A 393 3.47 20.80 -7.34
CA ALA A 393 4.45 21.73 -6.83
C ALA A 393 4.67 22.80 -7.89
N ASP A 394 4.76 24.07 -7.48
CA ASP A 394 5.05 25.18 -8.38
C ASP A 394 6.26 24.81 -9.26
N PRO A 395 6.13 24.77 -10.60
CA PRO A 395 7.25 24.45 -11.50
C PRO A 395 8.48 25.31 -11.25
N ALA A 396 8.31 26.54 -10.76
CA ALA A 396 9.40 27.44 -10.39
C ALA A 396 10.21 26.96 -9.16
N ALA A 397 9.60 26.19 -8.26
CA ALA A 397 10.28 25.57 -7.11
C ALA A 397 11.05 24.30 -7.50
N SER A 398 10.65 23.61 -8.58
CA SER A 398 11.27 22.36 -9.05
C SER A 398 12.54 22.54 -9.90
N GLN A 399 12.87 23.77 -10.32
CA GLN A 399 14.08 24.10 -11.10
C GLN A 399 15.28 24.54 -10.24
N ALA A 400 15.13 24.63 -8.92
CA ALA A 400 16.27 24.87 -8.04
C ALA A 400 17.23 23.67 -8.15
N ALA A 401 18.55 23.95 -8.20
CA ALA A 401 19.56 22.89 -8.15
C ALA A 401 19.27 21.99 -6.94
N ALA A 402 19.22 20.67 -7.18
CA ALA A 402 19.15 19.67 -6.13
C ALA A 402 20.15 20.03 -5.02
N ASP A 403 19.65 20.43 -3.86
CA ASP A 403 20.56 20.62 -2.74
C ASP A 403 21.23 19.28 -2.42
N ALA A 404 22.42 19.30 -1.83
CA ALA A 404 23.20 18.08 -1.61
C ALA A 404 22.39 17.01 -0.84
N ARG A 405 21.46 17.43 0.03
CA ARG A 405 20.57 16.54 0.79
C ARG A 405 19.55 15.86 -0.12
N PHE A 406 18.87 16.63 -0.97
CA PHE A 406 17.92 16.13 -1.95
C PHE A 406 18.57 15.09 -2.86
N ALA A 407 19.78 15.38 -3.37
CA ALA A 407 20.51 14.46 -4.23
C ALA A 407 20.82 13.12 -3.53
N VAL A 408 21.29 13.19 -2.28
CA VAL A 408 21.60 12.00 -1.47
C VAL A 408 20.35 11.18 -1.19
N HIS A 409 19.25 11.79 -0.75
CA HIS A 409 18.00 11.04 -0.52
C HIS A 409 17.50 10.37 -1.80
N HIS A 410 17.55 11.09 -2.93
CA HIS A 410 17.13 10.54 -4.19
C HIS A 410 18.02 9.40 -4.70
N ARG A 411 19.28 9.25 -4.25
CA ARG A 411 20.15 8.10 -4.58
C ARG A 411 19.67 6.77 -3.97
N PHE A 412 18.97 6.83 -2.83
CA PHE A 412 18.52 5.65 -2.08
C PHE A 412 17.04 5.30 -2.31
N VAL A 413 16.41 5.83 -3.37
CA VAL A 413 15.03 5.52 -3.74
C VAL A 413 14.93 4.05 -4.18
N ARG A 414 14.51 3.17 -3.25
CA ARG A 414 14.33 1.74 -3.52
C ARG A 414 13.42 1.45 -4.71
N GLY A 415 12.35 2.24 -4.86
CA GLY A 415 11.43 2.10 -5.98
C GLY A 415 12.10 2.28 -7.34
N ARG A 416 13.12 3.16 -7.44
CA ARG A 416 13.87 3.35 -8.69
C ARG A 416 14.68 2.11 -9.03
N ARG A 417 15.45 1.59 -8.07
CA ARG A 417 16.25 0.36 -8.25
C ARG A 417 15.39 -0.86 -8.59
N ARG A 418 14.19 -0.98 -8.01
CA ARG A 418 13.28 -2.10 -8.27
C ARG A 418 12.68 -2.05 -9.67
N ILE A 419 12.27 -0.86 -10.11
CA ILE A 419 11.58 -0.64 -11.39
C ILE A 419 12.58 -0.55 -12.55
N PHE A 420 13.71 0.11 -12.31
CA PHE A 420 14.81 0.34 -13.25
C PHE A 420 16.10 -0.22 -12.64
N PRO A 421 16.36 -1.54 -12.72
CA PRO A 421 17.58 -2.13 -12.18
C PRO A 421 18.84 -1.49 -12.77
N GLU A 422 18.83 -1.28 -14.09
CA GLU A 422 19.88 -0.59 -14.83
C GLU A 422 19.53 0.88 -15.01
N HIS A 423 20.13 1.77 -14.20
CA HIS A 423 19.97 3.22 -14.36
C HIS A 423 21.21 3.99 -13.89
N THR A 424 21.37 5.19 -14.43
CA THR A 424 22.45 6.11 -14.05
C THR A 424 21.86 7.48 -13.69
N LEU A 425 22.17 7.97 -12.49
CA LEU A 425 21.74 9.30 -12.04
C LEU A 425 22.60 10.39 -12.69
N LEU A 426 21.96 11.46 -13.16
CA LEU A 426 22.64 12.58 -13.84
C LEU A 426 23.06 13.70 -12.89
N GLY A 427 22.59 13.67 -11.63
CA GLY A 427 22.91 14.68 -10.61
C GLY A 427 22.11 15.99 -10.73
N THR A 428 21.35 16.17 -11.81
CA THR A 428 20.39 17.27 -11.99
C THR A 428 18.99 16.88 -11.53
N SER A 429 18.15 17.86 -11.24
CA SER A 429 16.75 17.66 -10.84
C SER A 429 15.78 18.22 -11.87
N ALA A 430 14.73 17.45 -12.15
CA ALA A 430 13.61 17.83 -13.00
C ALA A 430 12.27 17.55 -12.31
N PRO A 431 11.17 18.18 -12.75
CA PRO A 431 9.85 17.83 -12.26
C PRO A 431 9.53 16.35 -12.58
N CYS A 432 9.03 15.63 -11.57
CA CYS A 432 8.54 14.27 -11.69
C CYS A 432 7.52 14.21 -12.81
N ARG A 433 7.72 13.32 -13.78
CA ARG A 433 6.81 13.17 -14.91
C ARG A 433 5.39 12.77 -14.47
N LEU A 434 5.23 12.16 -13.29
CA LEU A 434 3.91 11.74 -12.82
C LEU A 434 3.18 12.78 -11.95
N CYS A 435 3.87 13.56 -11.13
CA CYS A 435 3.21 14.48 -10.20
C CYS A 435 3.74 15.93 -10.21
N GLY A 436 4.80 16.21 -10.97
CA GLY A 436 5.46 17.52 -11.01
C GLY A 436 6.41 17.82 -9.84
N ALA A 437 6.38 17.03 -8.76
CA ALA A 437 7.32 17.20 -7.64
C ALA A 437 8.77 16.99 -8.08
N ALA A 438 9.73 17.72 -7.49
CA ALA A 438 11.14 17.57 -7.85
C ALA A 438 11.63 16.11 -7.75
N ALA A 439 12.43 15.68 -8.72
CA ALA A 439 13.09 14.39 -8.74
C ALA A 439 14.47 14.47 -9.42
N LEU A 440 15.45 13.68 -8.94
CA LEU A 440 16.69 13.50 -9.70
C LEU A 440 16.43 12.85 -11.06
N GLU A 441 17.09 13.42 -12.05
CA GLU A 441 17.14 12.91 -13.41
C GLU A 441 18.04 11.67 -13.50
N PHE A 442 17.63 10.72 -14.33
CA PHE A 442 18.38 9.51 -14.59
C PHE A 442 18.15 9.03 -16.02
N THR A 443 19.12 8.28 -16.53
CA THR A 443 19.01 7.51 -17.77
C THR A 443 18.87 6.03 -17.44
N THR A 444 18.28 5.28 -18.35
CA THR A 444 18.14 3.83 -18.28
C THR A 444 18.13 3.26 -19.70
N PRO A 445 18.70 2.07 -19.96
CA PRO A 445 18.75 1.50 -21.30
C PRO A 445 17.38 1.28 -21.95
N ILE A 446 16.30 1.22 -21.15
CA ILE A 446 14.94 0.95 -21.64
C ILE A 446 14.20 2.21 -22.12
N SER A 447 14.79 3.39 -21.97
CA SER A 447 14.17 4.69 -22.30
C SER A 447 14.93 5.41 -23.41
N THR A 448 14.22 6.03 -24.35
CA THR A 448 14.85 6.87 -25.38
C THR A 448 15.27 8.26 -24.89
N GLY A 449 14.93 8.62 -23.65
CA GLY A 449 15.23 9.92 -23.07
C GLY A 449 15.42 9.88 -21.56
N GLU A 450 15.79 11.04 -21.00
CA GLU A 450 16.01 11.23 -19.57
C GLU A 450 14.68 11.15 -18.80
N LEU A 451 14.73 10.55 -17.62
CA LEU A 451 13.57 10.30 -16.77
C LEU A 451 13.75 10.98 -15.41
N ALA A 452 12.64 11.46 -14.86
CA ALA A 452 12.59 11.98 -13.49
C ALA A 452 11.29 11.49 -12.82
N TYR A 453 11.44 10.70 -11.76
CA TYR A 453 10.33 10.22 -10.94
C TYR A 453 10.63 10.40 -9.46
N CYS A 454 9.69 11.02 -8.73
CA CYS A 454 9.82 11.21 -7.29
C CYS A 454 9.65 9.87 -6.55
N HIS A 455 10.14 9.82 -5.31
CA HIS A 455 9.99 8.63 -4.48
C HIS A 455 8.53 8.20 -4.33
N THR A 456 7.61 9.14 -4.11
CA THR A 456 6.20 8.85 -3.85
C THR A 456 5.56 8.12 -5.03
N CYS A 457 5.77 8.60 -6.26
CA CYS A 457 5.25 7.95 -7.45
C CYS A 457 5.92 6.58 -7.68
N LEU A 458 7.23 6.45 -7.46
CA LEU A 458 7.90 5.16 -7.57
C LEU A 458 7.41 4.16 -6.51
N ARG A 459 7.13 4.62 -5.29
CA ARG A 459 6.53 3.81 -4.22
C ARG A 459 5.14 3.32 -4.64
N HIS A 460 4.30 4.21 -5.18
CA HIS A 460 2.98 3.82 -5.68
C HIS A 460 3.05 2.86 -6.88
N ALA A 461 4.06 2.98 -7.75
CA ALA A 461 4.29 1.99 -8.80
C ALA A 461 4.74 0.64 -8.24
N THR A 462 5.55 0.61 -7.19
CA THR A 462 5.98 -0.66 -6.58
C THR A 462 4.90 -1.32 -5.72
N SER A 463 4.09 -0.55 -5.02
CA SER A 463 3.15 -1.06 -4.01
C SER A 463 1.69 -1.04 -4.45
N GLY A 464 1.34 -0.21 -5.44
CA GLY A 464 -0.04 0.08 -5.84
C GLY A 464 -0.80 0.99 -4.87
N LEU A 465 -2.05 1.31 -5.25
CA LEU A 465 -2.96 2.19 -4.52
C LEU A 465 -4.38 1.60 -4.48
N GLY A 466 -4.97 1.57 -3.28
CA GLY A 466 -6.37 1.19 -3.05
C GLY A 466 -6.63 -0.32 -3.18
N ASP A 467 -7.83 -0.74 -2.81
CA ASP A 467 -8.27 -2.13 -2.70
C ASP A 467 -9.41 -2.44 -3.69
N ASP A 468 -9.29 -1.97 -4.94
CA ASP A 468 -10.29 -2.15 -5.99
C ASP A 468 -9.87 -3.25 -6.98
N LEU A 469 -10.55 -4.40 -6.91
CA LEU A 469 -10.30 -5.55 -7.77
C LEU A 469 -10.57 -5.26 -9.24
N ASP A 470 -11.66 -4.54 -9.57
CA ASP A 470 -12.01 -4.22 -10.96
C ASP A 470 -10.96 -3.32 -11.61
N ARG A 471 -10.42 -2.39 -10.82
CA ARG A 471 -9.32 -1.51 -11.22
C ARG A 471 -8.04 -2.31 -11.47
N ALA A 472 -7.69 -3.21 -10.55
CA ALA A 472 -6.53 -4.08 -10.69
C ALA A 472 -6.65 -4.97 -11.94
N VAL A 473 -7.81 -5.61 -12.15
CA VAL A 473 -8.09 -6.46 -13.31
C VAL A 473 -7.95 -5.70 -14.63
N LYS A 474 -8.47 -4.47 -14.71
CA LYS A 474 -8.31 -3.63 -15.92
C LYS A 474 -6.85 -3.31 -16.19
N ALA A 475 -6.08 -2.97 -15.16
CA ALA A 475 -4.66 -2.68 -15.31
C ALA A 475 -3.88 -3.93 -15.74
N VAL A 476 -4.14 -5.08 -15.12
CA VAL A 476 -3.50 -6.35 -15.48
C VAL A 476 -3.79 -6.73 -16.93
N LYS A 477 -5.02 -6.58 -17.43
CA LYS A 477 -5.31 -6.83 -18.86
C LYS A 477 -4.42 -6.04 -19.80
N VAL A 478 -4.24 -4.75 -19.51
CA VAL A 478 -3.39 -3.87 -20.34
C VAL A 478 -1.93 -4.32 -20.22
N ILE A 479 -1.45 -4.58 -18.99
CA ILE A 479 -0.07 -5.01 -18.74
C ILE A 479 0.23 -6.34 -19.44
N ILE A 480 -0.68 -7.33 -19.37
CA ILE A 480 -0.55 -8.61 -20.08
C ILE A 480 -0.30 -8.35 -21.56
N GLU A 481 -1.10 -7.50 -22.19
CA GLU A 481 -0.99 -7.19 -23.62
C GLU A 481 0.24 -6.36 -23.97
N THR A 482 0.63 -5.40 -23.12
CA THR A 482 1.68 -4.42 -23.47
C THR A 482 3.08 -4.79 -22.99
N GLU A 483 3.19 -5.64 -21.97
CA GLU A 483 4.45 -5.93 -21.26
C GLU A 483 4.77 -7.43 -21.24
N PHE A 484 3.76 -8.31 -21.33
CA PHE A 484 3.94 -9.76 -21.24
C PHE A 484 3.43 -10.53 -22.47
N ASP A 485 3.20 -9.86 -23.61
CA ASP A 485 2.82 -10.49 -24.90
C ASP A 485 1.60 -11.43 -24.81
N GLY A 486 0.60 -11.07 -24.00
CA GLY A 486 -0.59 -11.89 -23.80
C GLY A 486 -0.42 -13.03 -22.78
N ASP A 487 0.79 -13.29 -22.29
CA ASP A 487 1.08 -14.36 -21.34
C ASP A 487 0.73 -13.98 -19.89
N LEU A 488 0.41 -15.00 -19.10
CA LEU A 488 0.24 -14.89 -17.66
C LEU A 488 1.60 -14.70 -16.97
N PHE A 489 1.64 -13.86 -15.96
CA PHE A 489 2.82 -13.57 -15.16
C PHE A 489 2.51 -13.66 -13.66
N LEU A 490 3.54 -13.77 -12.83
CA LEU A 490 3.48 -13.71 -11.37
C LEU A 490 3.45 -12.26 -10.88
N GLU A 491 2.75 -11.98 -9.79
CA GLU A 491 2.66 -10.63 -9.21
C GLU A 491 4.04 -9.98 -8.99
N GLN A 492 5.02 -10.78 -8.55
CA GLN A 492 6.39 -10.32 -8.29
C GLN A 492 7.09 -9.82 -9.57
N GLN A 493 6.69 -10.31 -10.74
CA GLN A 493 7.22 -9.82 -12.02
C GLN A 493 6.81 -8.37 -12.30
N LEU A 494 5.85 -7.78 -11.58
CA LEU A 494 5.57 -6.33 -11.71
C LEU A 494 6.61 -5.43 -11.05
N ALA A 495 7.62 -5.99 -10.36
CA ALA A 495 8.64 -5.21 -9.66
C ALA A 495 9.52 -4.40 -10.63
N PRO A 496 10.17 -5.00 -11.64
CA PRO A 496 10.81 -4.27 -12.74
C PRO A 496 9.81 -3.92 -13.85
N LEU A 497 10.21 -3.00 -14.74
CA LEU A 497 9.59 -2.86 -16.06
C LEU A 497 10.22 -3.85 -17.04
N HIS A 498 9.38 -4.56 -17.79
CA HIS A 498 9.85 -5.50 -18.81
C HIS A 498 9.88 -4.82 -20.19
N ILE A 499 10.94 -4.06 -20.47
CA ILE A 499 11.17 -3.36 -21.74
C ILE A 499 12.58 -3.68 -22.24
N SER A 500 12.73 -4.14 -23.49
CA SER A 500 14.02 -4.52 -24.06
C SER A 500 14.95 -3.30 -24.27
N PRO A 501 16.21 -3.35 -23.78
CA PRO A 501 17.24 -2.35 -24.07
C PRO A 501 17.57 -2.19 -25.57
N ALA A 502 17.46 -3.24 -26.39
CA ALA A 502 17.60 -3.11 -27.86
C ALA A 502 16.44 -2.37 -28.53
N ALA A 503 15.31 -2.21 -27.84
CA ALA A 503 14.13 -1.51 -28.33
C ALA A 503 13.62 -0.52 -27.27
N PRO A 504 14.41 0.52 -26.92
CA PRO A 504 14.04 1.49 -25.91
C PRO A 504 12.80 2.26 -26.33
N VAL A 505 12.04 2.75 -25.35
CA VAL A 505 10.72 3.35 -25.60
C VAL A 505 10.67 4.79 -25.11
N ALA A 506 9.73 5.56 -25.67
CA ALA A 506 9.51 6.93 -25.25
C ALA A 506 9.05 6.98 -23.78
N ALA A 507 9.45 8.04 -23.07
CA ALA A 507 9.18 8.21 -21.65
C ALA A 507 7.67 8.19 -21.31
N GLU A 508 6.80 8.57 -22.25
CA GLU A 508 5.34 8.52 -22.09
C GLU A 508 4.80 7.09 -21.92
N LEU A 509 5.48 6.11 -22.50
CA LEU A 509 5.11 4.70 -22.40
C LEU A 509 5.56 4.11 -21.05
N ILE A 510 6.69 4.59 -20.54
CA ILE A 510 7.14 4.32 -19.17
C ILE A 510 6.16 4.94 -18.18
N ASP A 511 5.76 6.21 -18.39
CA ASP A 511 4.75 6.89 -17.57
C ASP A 511 3.45 6.06 -17.49
N ARG A 512 2.99 5.54 -18.64
CA ARG A 512 1.82 4.64 -18.71
C ARG A 512 2.02 3.35 -17.90
N ALA A 513 3.16 2.68 -18.05
CA ALA A 513 3.43 1.42 -17.34
C ALA A 513 3.47 1.62 -15.81
N LEU A 514 4.00 2.74 -15.34
CA LEU A 514 3.98 3.12 -13.91
C LEU A 514 2.56 3.40 -13.42
N LEU A 515 1.76 4.16 -14.19
CA LEU A 515 0.38 4.48 -13.83
C LEU A 515 -0.53 3.24 -13.80
N LEU A 516 -0.30 2.26 -14.67
CA LEU A 516 -1.02 0.97 -14.62
C LEU A 516 -0.70 0.22 -13.31
N ARG A 517 0.55 0.25 -12.85
CA ARG A 517 0.95 -0.39 -11.58
C ARG A 517 0.31 0.26 -10.36
N PHE A 518 -0.02 1.56 -10.41
CA PHE A 518 -0.76 2.23 -9.32
C PHE A 518 -2.12 1.58 -9.07
N ALA A 519 -2.72 0.97 -10.09
CA ALA A 519 -4.03 0.32 -9.98
C ALA A 519 -4.00 -1.07 -9.35
N ILE A 520 -2.82 -1.62 -9.04
CA ILE A 520 -2.66 -2.98 -8.56
C ILE A 520 -2.00 -2.90 -7.18
N ALA A 521 -2.77 -2.94 -6.10
CA ALA A 521 -2.20 -3.00 -4.76
C ALA A 521 -1.61 -4.38 -4.46
N ARG A 522 -0.31 -4.40 -4.14
CA ARG A 522 0.45 -5.64 -3.97
C ARG A 522 0.01 -6.38 -2.71
N GLY A 523 -0.19 -7.69 -2.82
CA GLY A 523 -0.54 -8.55 -1.69
C GLY A 523 -1.94 -8.33 -1.10
N VAL A 524 -2.77 -7.47 -1.69
CA VAL A 524 -4.15 -7.22 -1.22
C VAL A 524 -5.10 -8.31 -1.71
N PHE A 525 -4.95 -8.73 -2.97
CA PHE A 525 -5.76 -9.79 -3.55
C PHE A 525 -4.90 -11.02 -3.86
N PRO A 526 -5.40 -12.25 -3.65
CA PRO A 526 -4.74 -13.44 -4.17
C PRO A 526 -4.50 -13.28 -5.67
N TRP A 527 -3.25 -13.38 -6.11
CA TRP A 527 -2.89 -13.07 -7.49
C TRP A 527 -3.64 -13.94 -8.52
N THR A 528 -3.90 -15.20 -8.19
CA THR A 528 -4.72 -16.11 -8.99
C THR A 528 -6.13 -15.58 -9.22
N HIS A 529 -6.75 -14.94 -8.23
CA HIS A 529 -8.07 -14.34 -8.34
C HIS A 529 -8.06 -13.15 -9.29
N VAL A 530 -7.01 -12.33 -9.25
CA VAL A 530 -6.83 -11.20 -10.20
C VAL A 530 -6.71 -11.73 -11.63
N LEU A 531 -5.89 -12.76 -11.87
CA LEU A 531 -5.71 -13.38 -13.18
C LEU A 531 -6.99 -14.05 -13.69
N GLU A 532 -7.72 -14.78 -12.86
CA GLU A 532 -9.01 -15.39 -13.22
C GLU A 532 -10.04 -14.33 -13.64
N ALA A 533 -10.13 -13.24 -12.88
CA ALA A 533 -11.04 -12.14 -13.15
C ALA A 533 -10.70 -11.38 -14.46
N THR A 534 -9.48 -11.52 -15.00
CA THR A 534 -9.19 -11.03 -16.35
C THR A 534 -9.99 -11.75 -17.44
N GLY A 535 -10.38 -13.01 -17.20
CA GLY A 535 -11.02 -13.86 -18.20
C GLY A 535 -10.08 -14.30 -19.33
N LEU A 536 -8.77 -14.05 -19.20
CA LEU A 536 -7.72 -14.57 -20.11
C LEU A 536 -7.26 -15.98 -19.67
N ALA A 537 -7.43 -16.34 -18.40
CA ALA A 537 -7.21 -17.69 -17.89
C ALA A 537 -8.41 -18.62 -18.14
N LYS A 538 -8.86 -18.77 -19.39
CA LYS A 538 -9.95 -19.72 -19.73
C LYS A 538 -9.38 -21.13 -19.85
N ASP A 539 -9.79 -22.00 -18.93
CA ASP A 539 -9.41 -23.42 -18.79
C ASP A 539 -7.91 -23.66 -18.47
N GLY A 540 -7.38 -23.19 -17.33
CA GLY A 540 -5.97 -23.54 -17.05
C GLY A 540 -5.27 -23.17 -15.74
N LEU A 541 -5.90 -22.54 -14.74
CA LEU A 541 -5.19 -22.36 -13.45
C LEU A 541 -5.29 -23.58 -12.53
N ARG A 542 -6.21 -24.52 -12.80
CA ARG A 542 -6.36 -25.79 -12.06
C ARG A 542 -7.07 -26.84 -12.91
N THR A 543 -6.34 -27.88 -13.31
CA THR A 543 -6.97 -29.18 -13.63
C THR A 543 -7.03 -30.03 -12.36
N SER A 544 -7.79 -31.13 -12.35
CA SER A 544 -7.84 -32.10 -11.24
C SER A 544 -6.49 -32.75 -10.91
N ARG A 545 -5.42 -32.42 -11.65
CA ARG A 545 -4.03 -32.87 -11.46
C ARG A 545 -3.00 -31.72 -11.38
N GLY A 546 -3.42 -30.46 -11.22
CA GLY A 546 -2.52 -29.28 -11.10
C GLY A 546 -2.62 -28.27 -12.24
N THR A 547 -1.80 -27.22 -12.18
CA THR A 547 -1.72 -26.11 -13.16
C THR A 547 -0.76 -26.51 -14.29
N LEU A 548 -1.22 -26.71 -15.53
CA LEU A 548 -0.34 -27.04 -16.66
C LEU A 548 -0.15 -25.79 -17.53
N ILE A 549 1.07 -25.25 -17.56
CA ILE A 549 1.43 -24.03 -18.30
C ILE A 549 2.70 -24.31 -19.10
N ARG A 550 2.81 -23.81 -20.33
CA ARG A 550 4.05 -23.94 -21.13
C ARG A 550 5.00 -22.78 -20.84
N ALA A 551 6.29 -23.09 -20.65
CA ALA A 551 7.38 -22.12 -20.63
C ALA A 551 7.79 -21.72 -22.07
N ARG A 552 8.59 -20.65 -22.20
CA ARG A 552 8.99 -20.05 -23.49
C ARG A 552 9.82 -20.98 -24.38
N ASP A 553 10.61 -21.86 -23.79
CA ASP A 553 11.33 -22.95 -24.47
C ASP A 553 10.42 -24.10 -24.94
N GLY A 554 9.13 -24.05 -24.61
CA GLY A 554 8.15 -25.09 -24.92
C GLY A 554 8.01 -26.17 -23.84
N HIS A 555 8.81 -26.12 -22.76
CA HIS A 555 8.68 -27.05 -21.64
C HIS A 555 7.31 -26.94 -20.98
N LEU A 556 6.76 -28.08 -20.54
CA LEU A 556 5.54 -28.10 -19.73
C LEU A 556 5.90 -27.89 -18.26
N CYS A 557 5.23 -26.93 -17.61
CA CYS A 557 5.39 -26.56 -16.21
C CYS A 557 4.12 -26.88 -15.42
N HIS A 558 4.31 -27.36 -14.19
CA HIS A 558 3.22 -27.77 -13.29
C HIS A 558 2.82 -26.65 -12.30
N SER A 559 3.52 -25.52 -12.37
CA SER A 559 3.24 -24.30 -11.60
C SER A 559 3.73 -23.05 -12.33
N LEU A 560 3.18 -21.88 -11.98
CA LEU A 560 3.70 -20.60 -12.47
C LEU A 560 5.13 -20.32 -11.98
N ARG A 561 5.52 -20.88 -10.82
CA ARG A 561 6.89 -20.74 -10.29
C ARG A 561 7.90 -21.51 -11.14
N GLU A 562 7.57 -22.75 -11.49
CA GLU A 562 8.36 -23.53 -12.46
C GLU A 562 8.45 -22.81 -13.80
N LYS A 563 7.34 -22.25 -14.29
CA LYS A 563 7.35 -21.48 -15.54
C LYS A 563 8.32 -20.29 -15.44
N ALA A 564 8.31 -19.56 -14.33
CA ALA A 564 9.19 -18.41 -14.14
C ALA A 564 10.68 -18.80 -14.16
N VAL A 565 11.06 -19.89 -13.50
CA VAL A 565 12.45 -20.39 -13.52
C VAL A 565 12.82 -20.92 -14.90
N CYS A 566 11.96 -21.70 -15.54
CA CYS A 566 12.20 -22.26 -16.87
C CYS A 566 12.34 -21.16 -17.93
N ASP A 567 11.44 -20.17 -17.91
CA ASP A 567 11.53 -18.98 -18.75
C ASP A 567 12.86 -18.24 -18.51
N PHE A 568 13.27 -18.05 -17.25
CA PHE A 568 14.54 -17.40 -16.92
C PHE A 568 15.75 -18.14 -17.50
N LEU A 569 15.85 -19.46 -17.28
CA LEU A 569 16.96 -20.26 -17.79
C LEU A 569 17.02 -20.22 -19.32
N HIS A 570 15.86 -20.34 -19.99
CA HIS A 570 15.78 -20.24 -21.44
C HIS A 570 16.22 -18.86 -21.96
N ILE A 571 15.69 -17.79 -21.36
CA ILE A 571 15.98 -16.41 -21.72
C ILE A 571 17.47 -16.10 -21.61
N ARG A 572 18.13 -16.56 -20.55
CA ARG A 572 19.56 -16.32 -20.32
C ARG A 572 20.48 -17.23 -21.14
N GLY A 573 19.93 -18.01 -22.07
CA GLY A 573 20.68 -18.97 -22.87
C GLY A 573 21.31 -20.08 -22.03
N ILE A 574 20.84 -20.29 -20.80
CA ILE A 574 21.34 -21.33 -19.91
C ILE A 574 20.71 -22.63 -20.37
N SER A 575 21.53 -23.47 -21.01
CA SER A 575 21.09 -24.78 -21.48
C SER A 575 20.67 -25.64 -20.29
N HIS A 576 19.42 -26.08 -20.31
CA HIS A 576 18.83 -26.85 -19.23
C HIS A 576 17.86 -27.92 -19.75
N THR A 577 17.71 -29.00 -18.99
CA THR A 577 16.75 -30.09 -19.26
C THR A 577 15.79 -30.20 -18.10
N ARG A 578 14.49 -30.33 -18.38
CA ARG A 578 13.47 -30.54 -17.34
C ARG A 578 13.39 -31.99 -16.89
N GLU A 579 13.10 -32.14 -15.60
CA GLU A 579 12.88 -33.45 -14.97
C GLU A 579 13.99 -34.50 -15.22
N PRO A 580 15.29 -34.14 -15.11
CA PRO A 580 16.36 -35.11 -15.22
C PRO A 580 16.28 -36.13 -14.08
N MET A 581 16.74 -37.35 -14.33
CA MET A 581 16.83 -38.38 -13.30
C MET A 581 18.05 -38.12 -12.41
N TYR A 582 17.89 -38.30 -11.11
CA TYR A 582 19.03 -38.45 -10.20
C TYR A 582 19.76 -39.78 -10.47
N PRO A 583 21.06 -39.88 -10.16
CA PRO A 583 21.78 -41.15 -10.18
C PRO A 583 21.10 -42.20 -9.31
N SER A 584 21.17 -43.46 -9.74
CA SER A 584 20.75 -44.60 -8.91
C SER A 584 21.65 -44.71 -7.67
N ASP A 585 21.03 -44.93 -6.51
CA ASP A 585 21.77 -45.08 -5.24
C ASP A 585 21.04 -46.06 -4.33
N VAL A 586 21.78 -46.97 -3.70
CA VAL A 586 21.18 -48.06 -2.91
C VAL A 586 20.40 -47.58 -1.69
N ASP A 587 20.78 -46.46 -1.09
CA ASP A 587 20.14 -45.94 0.12
C ASP A 587 19.13 -44.84 -0.22
N TYR A 588 19.48 -43.93 -1.14
CA TYR A 588 18.72 -42.70 -1.35
C TYR A 588 17.92 -42.66 -2.66
N ASN A 589 18.23 -43.49 -3.65
CA ASN A 589 17.47 -43.61 -4.91
C ASN A 589 17.47 -45.05 -5.48
N PRO A 590 16.98 -46.05 -4.71
CA PRO A 590 17.18 -47.46 -5.03
C PRO A 590 16.44 -47.92 -6.29
N ASN A 591 15.36 -47.22 -6.65
CA ASN A 591 14.58 -47.48 -7.86
C ASN A 591 15.02 -46.61 -9.06
N GLY A 592 15.97 -45.70 -8.85
CA GLY A 592 16.41 -44.76 -9.88
C GLY A 592 15.31 -43.82 -10.38
N LEU A 593 14.20 -43.63 -9.64
CA LEU A 593 13.04 -42.86 -10.11
C LEU A 593 13.01 -41.40 -9.65
N ARG A 594 13.92 -40.98 -8.76
CA ARG A 594 13.98 -39.59 -8.31
C ARG A 594 14.35 -38.66 -9.46
N ARG A 595 13.69 -37.51 -9.51
CA ARG A 595 13.90 -36.46 -10.50
C ARG A 595 14.22 -35.13 -9.82
N ALA A 596 15.10 -34.36 -10.45
CA ALA A 596 15.26 -32.94 -10.15
C ALA A 596 14.28 -32.12 -10.99
N ASP A 597 14.11 -30.84 -10.69
CA ASP A 597 13.25 -29.99 -11.52
C ASP A 597 13.96 -29.61 -12.83
N TRP A 598 15.26 -29.30 -12.75
CA TRP A 598 16.13 -29.06 -13.91
C TRP A 598 17.54 -29.67 -13.73
N ALA A 599 18.22 -29.91 -14.85
CA ALA A 599 19.68 -30.12 -14.93
C ALA A 599 20.28 -29.08 -15.87
N LEU A 600 21.38 -28.46 -15.47
CA LEU A 600 22.17 -27.56 -16.30
C LEU A 600 23.19 -28.36 -17.13
N ALA A 601 23.81 -27.71 -18.12
CA ALA A 601 24.72 -28.36 -19.07
C ALA A 601 25.95 -29.02 -18.42
N ASP A 602 26.42 -28.51 -17.28
CA ASP A 602 27.55 -29.07 -16.53
C ASP A 602 27.16 -30.25 -15.60
N GLY A 603 25.88 -30.64 -15.60
CA GLY A 603 25.35 -31.68 -14.73
C GLY A 603 24.88 -31.19 -13.35
N THR A 604 24.92 -29.88 -13.09
CA THR A 604 24.34 -29.29 -11.87
C THR A 604 22.83 -29.52 -11.85
N LEU A 605 22.31 -30.03 -10.74
CA LEU A 605 20.87 -30.23 -10.53
C LEU A 605 20.27 -29.00 -9.86
N VAL A 606 19.02 -28.67 -10.21
CA VAL A 606 18.27 -27.54 -9.65
C VAL A 606 16.93 -28.03 -9.11
N GLU A 607 16.59 -27.63 -7.89
CA GLU A 607 15.32 -27.93 -7.22
C GLU A 607 14.61 -26.64 -6.82
N LEU A 608 13.31 -26.56 -7.09
CA LEU A 608 12.43 -25.49 -6.62
C LEU A 608 11.51 -26.04 -5.52
N TRP A 609 11.87 -25.77 -4.28
CA TRP A 609 11.20 -26.31 -3.11
C TRP A 609 9.91 -25.55 -2.80
N GLY A 610 8.78 -26.27 -2.82
CA GLY A 610 7.44 -25.66 -2.69
C GLY A 610 6.93 -25.48 -1.25
N MET A 611 7.38 -26.30 -0.29
CA MET A 611 6.87 -26.36 1.11
C MET A 611 7.92 -26.90 2.10
N PRO A 612 8.96 -26.14 2.46
CA PRO A 612 10.07 -26.64 3.29
C PRO A 612 9.69 -26.94 4.75
N ASP A 613 8.59 -26.37 5.26
CA ASP A 613 8.18 -26.48 6.68
C ASP A 613 7.38 -27.76 7.01
N ASP A 614 7.06 -28.59 6.01
CA ASP A 614 6.44 -29.91 6.21
C ASP A 614 7.53 -30.95 6.57
N PRO A 615 7.47 -31.62 7.74
CA PRO A 615 8.47 -32.59 8.17
C PRO A 615 8.70 -33.74 7.17
N ALA A 616 7.67 -34.20 6.46
CA ALA A 616 7.80 -35.25 5.45
C ALA A 616 8.45 -34.74 4.15
N TYR A 617 8.32 -33.44 3.88
CA TYR A 617 8.98 -32.79 2.75
C TYR A 617 10.46 -32.48 3.06
N ALA A 618 10.74 -32.02 4.28
CA ALA A 618 12.09 -31.79 4.78
C ALA A 618 12.95 -33.08 4.72
N ALA A 619 12.38 -34.24 5.06
CA ALA A 619 13.06 -35.53 4.92
C ALA A 619 13.49 -35.81 3.46
N LYS A 620 12.62 -35.52 2.48
CA LYS A 620 12.95 -35.70 1.05
C LYS A 620 14.03 -34.73 0.56
N MET A 621 14.04 -33.50 1.08
CA MET A 621 15.10 -32.54 0.81
C MET A 621 16.44 -33.05 1.33
N VAL A 622 16.49 -33.56 2.57
CA VAL A 622 17.70 -34.16 3.16
C VAL A 622 18.18 -35.35 2.32
N GLU A 623 17.30 -36.28 1.95
CA GLU A 623 17.67 -37.43 1.10
C GLU A 623 18.24 -36.99 -0.25
N LYS A 624 17.70 -35.95 -0.88
CA LYS A 624 18.21 -35.42 -2.17
C LYS A 624 19.56 -34.71 -2.00
N ARG A 625 19.79 -34.00 -0.89
CA ARG A 625 21.09 -33.40 -0.54
C ARG A 625 22.16 -34.47 -0.32
N GLU A 626 21.84 -35.50 0.47
CA GLU A 626 22.73 -36.64 0.72
C GLU A 626 23.05 -37.41 -0.56
N LEU A 627 22.04 -37.60 -1.42
CA LEU A 627 22.22 -38.20 -2.74
C LEU A 627 23.15 -37.37 -3.63
N THR A 628 22.97 -36.05 -3.71
CA THR A 628 23.91 -35.21 -4.48
C THR A 628 25.32 -35.22 -3.89
N ALA A 629 25.46 -35.11 -2.57
CA ALA A 629 26.75 -35.08 -1.90
C ALA A 629 27.54 -36.38 -2.10
N ARG A 630 26.87 -37.53 -1.97
CA ARG A 630 27.47 -38.85 -2.17
C ARG A 630 27.96 -39.08 -3.60
N HIS A 631 27.27 -38.53 -4.59
CA HIS A 631 27.61 -38.67 -6.01
C HIS A 631 28.46 -37.51 -6.54
N GLY A 632 28.90 -36.59 -5.67
CA GLY A 632 29.73 -35.44 -6.06
C GLY A 632 29.02 -34.46 -7.01
N LEU A 633 27.69 -34.41 -6.98
CA LEU A 633 26.88 -33.53 -7.81
C LEU A 633 26.63 -32.18 -7.12
N ARG A 634 26.61 -31.10 -7.90
CA ARG A 634 26.19 -29.78 -7.44
C ARG A 634 24.66 -29.69 -7.40
N LEU A 635 24.13 -29.10 -6.34
CA LEU A 635 22.70 -28.86 -6.16
C LEU A 635 22.44 -27.37 -5.94
N VAL A 636 21.62 -26.76 -6.79
CA VAL A 636 21.07 -25.40 -6.59
C VAL A 636 19.68 -25.55 -6.01
N GLU A 637 19.49 -24.99 -4.81
CA GLU A 637 18.23 -25.04 -4.09
C GLU A 637 17.52 -23.69 -4.16
N LEU A 638 16.33 -23.65 -4.76
CA LEU A 638 15.52 -22.45 -4.90
C LEU A 638 14.28 -22.53 -4.00
N LEU A 639 13.95 -21.41 -3.38
CA LEU A 639 12.70 -21.18 -2.66
C LEU A 639 11.95 -19.98 -3.27
N ASP A 640 10.71 -19.77 -2.85
CA ASP A 640 9.89 -18.65 -3.35
C ASP A 640 10.56 -17.28 -3.19
N ARG A 641 11.34 -17.11 -2.11
CA ARG A 641 12.10 -15.89 -1.81
C ARG A 641 13.29 -15.66 -2.76
N ASP A 642 13.73 -16.69 -3.47
CA ASP A 642 14.90 -16.66 -4.34
C ASP A 642 14.54 -16.30 -5.79
N LEU A 643 13.25 -16.40 -6.16
CA LEU A 643 12.76 -16.04 -7.50
C LEU A 643 13.14 -14.62 -7.97
N PRO A 644 13.17 -13.58 -7.10
CA PRO A 644 13.66 -12.25 -7.50
C PRO A 644 15.18 -12.17 -7.76
N ASN A 645 15.96 -13.14 -7.26
CA ASN A 645 17.43 -13.13 -7.26
C ASN A 645 18.04 -14.18 -8.22
N LEU A 646 17.23 -14.77 -9.12
CA LEU A 646 17.71 -15.75 -10.11
C LEU A 646 18.94 -15.26 -10.92
N PRO A 647 19.06 -13.97 -11.32
CA PRO A 647 20.25 -13.48 -12.01
C PRO A 647 21.56 -13.72 -11.24
N ASP A 648 21.55 -13.43 -9.93
CA ASP A 648 22.74 -13.58 -9.08
C ASP A 648 23.03 -15.05 -8.83
N ILE A 649 21.99 -15.86 -8.59
CA ILE A 649 22.11 -17.30 -8.30
C ILE A 649 22.70 -18.05 -9.49
N PHE A 650 22.27 -17.72 -10.71
CA PHE A 650 22.67 -18.43 -11.93
C PHE A 650 23.79 -17.74 -12.72
N ALA A 651 24.42 -16.71 -12.15
CA ALA A 651 25.45 -15.93 -12.82
C ALA A 651 26.60 -16.79 -13.40
N GLU A 652 26.97 -17.87 -12.69
CA GLU A 652 28.04 -18.78 -13.10
C GLU A 652 27.74 -19.58 -14.38
N TRP A 653 26.46 -19.84 -14.67
CA TRP A 653 26.05 -20.67 -15.82
C TRP A 653 25.60 -19.85 -17.02
N ALA A 654 25.62 -18.52 -16.92
CA ALA A 654 25.38 -17.64 -18.05
C ALA A 654 26.59 -17.68 -19.01
N PRO A 655 26.40 -17.74 -20.35
CA PRO A 655 27.54 -17.83 -21.28
C PRO A 655 28.44 -16.57 -21.26
N ASP A 656 29.76 -16.76 -21.36
CA ASP A 656 30.74 -15.66 -21.44
C ASP A 656 30.48 -14.76 -22.66
N GLY A 657 30.38 -13.45 -22.43
CA GLY A 657 30.05 -12.47 -23.48
C GLY A 657 28.56 -12.31 -23.77
N VAL A 658 27.68 -13.02 -23.04
CA VAL A 658 26.31 -12.54 -22.82
C VAL A 658 26.42 -11.46 -21.77
N ASP A 659 26.31 -10.21 -22.21
CA ASP A 659 26.28 -9.06 -21.33
C ASP A 659 25.28 -9.34 -20.19
N SER A 660 25.62 -8.96 -18.96
CA SER A 660 24.65 -9.02 -17.84
C SER A 660 23.36 -8.25 -18.19
N GLY A 661 23.48 -7.35 -19.17
CA GLY A 661 22.47 -6.73 -20.04
C GLY A 661 21.31 -7.66 -20.35
N TRP A 662 20.26 -7.40 -19.61
CA TRP A 662 18.97 -8.04 -19.68
C TRP A 662 18.36 -7.94 -21.10
N GLU A 663 18.26 -9.05 -21.84
CA GLU A 663 17.45 -9.15 -23.08
C GLU A 663 16.59 -10.43 -23.14
N TRP A 664 15.26 -10.26 -23.01
CA TRP A 664 14.19 -10.94 -23.78
C TRP A 664 12.83 -10.34 -23.37
N SER A 665 11.83 -10.09 -24.23
CA SER A 665 11.47 -10.60 -25.57
C SER A 665 11.28 -9.47 -26.59
N PRO A 666 11.52 -9.70 -27.90
CA PRO A 666 11.41 -8.70 -28.94
C PRO A 666 9.96 -8.41 -29.34
N LEU A 667 9.74 -7.18 -29.85
CA LEU A 667 8.57 -6.66 -30.57
C LEU A 667 7.48 -5.93 -29.76
N LEU A 668 7.93 -4.79 -29.23
CA LEU A 668 7.38 -3.45 -29.48
C LEU A 668 6.16 -2.95 -28.66
N LEU A 669 6.43 -1.85 -27.94
CA LEU A 669 5.59 -0.65 -28.00
C LEU A 669 5.64 -0.02 -29.41
N VAL A 670 5.00 -0.65 -30.43
CA VAL A 670 4.94 -0.09 -31.80
C VAL A 670 3.68 0.74 -31.98
N SER A 671 3.96 2.03 -32.12
CA SER A 671 3.13 3.11 -32.64
C SER A 671 1.63 2.99 -32.33
N GLN A 672 1.26 3.58 -31.19
CA GLN A 672 -0.07 4.15 -31.00
C GLN A 672 -0.50 4.98 -32.22
N GLN A 673 0.43 5.59 -32.98
CA GLN A 673 0.14 6.26 -34.26
C GLN A 673 -0.43 5.35 -35.36
N ALA A 674 0.02 4.08 -35.49
CA ALA A 674 -0.55 3.16 -36.48
C ALA A 674 -1.93 2.64 -36.05
N GLN A 675 -2.13 2.45 -34.75
CA GLN A 675 -3.42 2.02 -34.19
C GLN A 675 -4.45 3.17 -34.16
N ASP A 676 -4.03 4.39 -33.86
CA ASP A 676 -4.86 5.60 -33.88
C ASP A 676 -5.25 5.97 -35.32
N ALA A 677 -4.34 5.81 -36.30
CA ALA A 677 -4.68 5.98 -37.72
C ALA A 677 -5.68 4.92 -38.21
N ALA A 678 -5.55 3.67 -37.75
CA ALA A 678 -6.51 2.60 -38.06
C ALA A 678 -7.86 2.84 -37.36
N ALA A 679 -7.85 3.34 -36.12
CA ALA A 679 -9.03 3.70 -35.35
C ALA A 679 -9.75 4.93 -35.92
N GLU A 680 -9.04 5.98 -36.34
CA GLU A 680 -9.61 7.13 -37.04
C GLU A 680 -10.21 6.75 -38.39
N LYS A 681 -9.55 5.85 -39.14
CA LYS A 681 -10.08 5.29 -40.39
C LYS A 681 -11.35 4.46 -40.13
N ALA A 682 -11.39 3.68 -39.05
CA ALA A 682 -12.56 2.92 -38.63
C ALA A 682 -13.71 3.82 -38.09
N VAL A 683 -13.38 4.93 -37.42
CA VAL A 683 -14.34 5.93 -36.93
C VAL A 683 -14.91 6.75 -38.09
N ARG A 684 -14.10 7.15 -39.08
CA ARG A 684 -14.58 7.79 -40.33
C ARG A 684 -15.47 6.86 -41.14
N ALA A 685 -15.10 5.58 -41.25
CA ALA A 685 -15.94 4.56 -41.91
C ALA A 685 -17.27 4.33 -41.17
N ARG A 686 -17.28 4.39 -39.83
CA ARG A 686 -18.50 4.31 -39.01
C ARG A 686 -19.34 5.59 -39.06
N ALA A 687 -18.73 6.76 -39.15
CA ALA A 687 -19.42 8.05 -39.29
C ALA A 687 -20.08 8.19 -40.67
N ALA A 688 -19.41 7.73 -41.74
CA ALA A 688 -19.98 7.65 -43.08
C ALA A 688 -21.18 6.69 -43.16
N LYS A 689 -21.15 5.59 -42.38
CA LYS A 689 -22.29 4.66 -42.24
C LYS A 689 -23.46 5.19 -41.39
N LYS A 690 -23.21 6.20 -40.54
CA LYS A 690 -24.20 6.78 -39.62
C LYS A 690 -24.98 7.97 -40.22
N ALA A 691 -24.61 8.41 -41.42
CA ALA A 691 -25.20 9.57 -42.10
C ALA A 691 -26.34 9.23 -43.09
N ALA A 692 -26.82 7.98 -43.15
CA ALA A 692 -28.02 7.62 -43.92
C ALA A 692 -29.29 7.80 -43.06
N PRO A 693 -30.39 8.39 -43.58
CA PRO A 693 -31.44 8.95 -42.74
C PRO A 693 -32.51 7.93 -42.30
N ASP A 694 -32.78 8.01 -41.00
CA ASP A 694 -34.05 7.97 -40.25
C ASP A 694 -35.04 6.79 -40.34
N GLY A 695 -35.66 6.50 -39.18
CA GLY A 695 -37.03 5.97 -39.13
C GLY A 695 -37.27 4.58 -38.54
N THR A 696 -37.70 4.57 -37.27
CA THR A 696 -38.69 3.64 -36.64
C THR A 696 -38.27 2.27 -36.05
N VAL A 697 -38.60 2.15 -34.76
CA VAL A 697 -39.03 0.98 -33.93
C VAL A 697 -38.17 -0.30 -33.86
N ARG A 698 -37.74 -0.60 -32.61
CA ARG A 698 -37.28 -1.89 -32.03
C ARG A 698 -37.15 -3.08 -33.00
N GLY A 699 -35.92 -3.47 -33.33
CA GLY A 699 -35.65 -4.68 -34.14
C GLY A 699 -34.35 -5.38 -33.75
N VAL A 700 -34.44 -6.71 -33.64
CA VAL A 700 -33.37 -7.69 -33.42
C VAL A 700 -32.17 -7.40 -34.33
N ASN A 701 -30.96 -7.32 -33.77
CA ASN A 701 -29.75 -7.04 -34.54
C ASN A 701 -29.41 -8.21 -35.48
N ALA A 702 -29.16 -7.94 -36.76
CA ALA A 702 -28.81 -8.95 -37.79
C ALA A 702 -27.67 -9.90 -37.38
N ALA A 703 -26.77 -9.45 -36.50
CA ALA A 703 -25.71 -10.26 -35.90
C ALA A 703 -26.24 -11.42 -35.03
N SER A 704 -27.39 -11.27 -34.36
CA SER A 704 -27.99 -12.33 -33.55
C SER A 704 -28.68 -13.41 -34.39
N VAL A 705 -29.20 -13.04 -35.57
CA VAL A 705 -29.75 -13.99 -36.54
C VAL A 705 -28.61 -14.78 -37.19
N ALA A 706 -27.55 -14.10 -37.63
CA ALA A 706 -26.36 -14.76 -38.18
C ALA A 706 -25.71 -15.76 -37.20
N ALA A 707 -25.58 -15.39 -35.91
CA ALA A 707 -25.05 -16.28 -34.88
C ALA A 707 -25.97 -17.50 -34.59
N ARG A 708 -27.30 -17.34 -34.74
CA ARG A 708 -28.26 -18.46 -34.64
C ARG A 708 -28.07 -19.41 -35.82
N ASP A 709 -28.02 -18.89 -37.03
CA ASP A 709 -27.96 -19.68 -38.25
C ASP A 709 -26.63 -20.44 -38.35
N GLU A 710 -25.51 -19.79 -38.00
CA GLU A 710 -24.19 -20.44 -37.91
C GLU A 710 -24.17 -21.60 -36.90
N ARG A 711 -24.88 -21.46 -35.77
CA ARG A 711 -24.98 -22.56 -34.80
C ARG A 711 -25.88 -23.69 -35.28
N LEU A 712 -26.97 -23.39 -36.00
CA LEU A 712 -27.83 -24.42 -36.60
C LEU A 712 -27.06 -25.23 -37.65
N GLU A 713 -26.24 -24.57 -38.47
CA GLU A 713 -25.36 -25.26 -39.42
C GLU A 713 -24.35 -26.15 -38.71
N ARG A 714 -23.73 -25.68 -37.62
CA ARG A 714 -22.84 -26.53 -36.80
C ARG A 714 -23.55 -27.74 -36.19
N CYS A 715 -24.80 -27.59 -35.75
CA CYS A 715 -25.61 -28.71 -35.26
C CYS A 715 -25.91 -29.73 -36.37
N ARG A 716 -26.27 -29.28 -37.58
CA ARG A 716 -26.51 -30.15 -38.75
C ARG A 716 -25.24 -30.86 -39.18
N HIS A 717 -24.13 -30.13 -39.28
CA HIS A 717 -22.84 -30.69 -39.67
C HIS A 717 -22.37 -31.76 -38.67
N ALA A 718 -22.52 -31.51 -37.36
CA ALA A 718 -22.20 -32.50 -36.33
C ALA A 718 -23.05 -33.79 -36.47
N LEU A 719 -24.35 -33.69 -36.78
CA LEU A 719 -25.21 -34.84 -37.03
C LEU A 719 -24.84 -35.61 -38.30
N GLN A 720 -24.49 -34.91 -39.38
CA GLN A 720 -24.03 -35.53 -40.62
C GLN A 720 -22.71 -36.30 -40.42
N LEU A 721 -21.76 -35.72 -39.69
CA LEU A 721 -20.50 -36.41 -39.36
C LEU A 721 -20.73 -37.64 -38.48
N GLN A 722 -21.68 -37.56 -37.53
CA GLN A 722 -22.06 -38.71 -36.72
C GLN A 722 -22.75 -39.81 -37.55
N ALA A 723 -23.62 -39.45 -38.50
CA ALA A 723 -24.27 -40.40 -39.39
C ALA A 723 -23.28 -41.12 -40.33
N LYS A 724 -22.16 -40.47 -40.66
CA LYS A 724 -21.02 -41.07 -41.40
C LYS A 724 -20.13 -41.97 -40.52
N GLY A 725 -20.54 -42.29 -39.28
CA GLY A 725 -19.83 -43.17 -38.37
C GLY A 725 -18.64 -42.53 -37.63
N ARG A 726 -18.48 -41.19 -37.67
CA ARG A 726 -17.40 -40.51 -36.92
C ARG A 726 -17.68 -40.52 -35.42
N THR A 727 -16.61 -40.77 -34.63
CA THR A 727 -16.68 -40.67 -33.17
C THR A 727 -16.75 -39.20 -32.73
N ARG A 728 -17.24 -38.95 -31.50
CA ARG A 728 -17.30 -37.59 -30.94
C ARG A 728 -15.94 -36.89 -30.87
N ALA A 729 -14.86 -37.64 -30.63
CA ALA A 729 -13.50 -37.09 -30.62
C ALA A 729 -13.06 -36.65 -32.02
N THR A 730 -13.41 -37.42 -33.05
CA THR A 730 -13.12 -37.06 -34.45
C THR A 730 -13.93 -35.84 -34.89
N ILE A 731 -15.22 -35.77 -34.52
CA ILE A 731 -16.07 -34.60 -34.81
C ILE A 731 -15.54 -33.35 -34.09
N ALA A 732 -15.02 -33.50 -32.87
CA ALA A 732 -14.43 -32.41 -32.08
C ALA A 732 -13.20 -31.82 -32.78
N ALA A 733 -12.30 -32.69 -33.25
CA ALA A 733 -11.13 -32.28 -34.02
C ALA A 733 -11.51 -31.60 -35.35
N GLU A 734 -12.51 -32.14 -36.06
CA GLU A 734 -12.94 -31.62 -37.37
C GLU A 734 -13.68 -30.27 -37.26
N LEU A 735 -14.42 -30.05 -36.18
CA LEU A 735 -15.13 -28.78 -35.91
C LEU A 735 -14.31 -27.77 -35.11
N GLY A 736 -13.09 -28.12 -34.67
CA GLY A 736 -12.24 -27.25 -33.84
C GLY A 736 -12.84 -26.91 -32.47
N VAL A 737 -13.58 -27.84 -31.86
CA VAL A 737 -14.27 -27.63 -30.56
C VAL A 737 -14.05 -28.81 -29.61
N SER A 738 -14.37 -28.65 -28.32
CA SER A 738 -14.22 -29.74 -27.34
C SER A 738 -15.22 -30.88 -27.55
N SER A 739 -14.91 -32.09 -27.06
CA SER A 739 -15.82 -33.25 -27.10
C SER A 739 -17.15 -32.98 -26.36
N ASP A 740 -17.13 -32.12 -25.35
CA ASP A 740 -18.34 -31.68 -24.63
C ASP A 740 -19.16 -30.67 -25.44
N ALA A 741 -18.51 -29.79 -26.19
CA ALA A 741 -19.20 -28.92 -27.15
C ALA A 741 -19.88 -29.75 -28.25
N VAL A 742 -19.25 -30.82 -28.74
CA VAL A 742 -19.87 -31.78 -29.67
C VAL A 742 -21.06 -32.49 -29.04
N LYS A 743 -20.98 -32.88 -27.76
CA LYS A 743 -22.13 -33.44 -27.01
C LYS A 743 -23.32 -32.52 -27.05
N ALA A 744 -23.10 -31.24 -26.77
CA ALA A 744 -24.13 -30.21 -26.75
C ALA A 744 -24.70 -29.97 -28.16
N LEU A 745 -23.85 -29.89 -29.19
CA LEU A 745 -24.27 -29.73 -30.59
C LEU A 745 -25.12 -30.91 -31.09
N LEU A 746 -24.73 -32.15 -30.78
CA LEU A 746 -25.52 -33.33 -31.15
C LEU A 746 -26.86 -33.39 -30.40
N ARG A 747 -26.86 -33.06 -29.10
CA ARG A 747 -28.07 -33.00 -28.27
C ARG A 747 -29.04 -31.92 -28.76
N ASP A 748 -28.53 -30.72 -29.06
CA ASP A 748 -29.32 -29.61 -29.59
C ASP A 748 -29.79 -29.92 -31.02
N GLY A 749 -28.91 -30.47 -31.87
CA GLY A 749 -29.23 -30.85 -33.24
C GLY A 749 -30.35 -31.89 -33.32
N ARG A 750 -30.30 -32.96 -32.52
CA ARG A 750 -31.38 -33.97 -32.47
C ARG A 750 -32.69 -33.37 -32.02
N PHE A 751 -32.64 -32.49 -31.02
CA PHE A 751 -33.82 -31.79 -30.53
C PHE A 751 -34.41 -30.85 -31.58
N TYR A 752 -33.59 -30.14 -32.35
CA TYR A 752 -34.08 -29.28 -33.43
C TYR A 752 -34.58 -30.07 -34.65
N ALA A 753 -34.03 -31.26 -34.91
CA ALA A 753 -34.48 -32.15 -35.98
C ALA A 753 -35.84 -32.79 -35.68
N ASP A 754 -36.07 -33.17 -34.42
CA ASP A 754 -37.38 -33.66 -33.96
C ASP A 754 -37.68 -33.19 -32.52
N PRO A 755 -38.31 -32.01 -32.36
CA PRO A 755 -38.65 -31.46 -31.05
C PRO A 755 -39.68 -32.29 -30.27
N SER A 756 -40.38 -33.23 -30.91
CA SER A 756 -41.34 -34.11 -30.24
C SER A 756 -40.68 -35.11 -29.28
N THR A 757 -39.39 -35.40 -29.50
CA THR A 757 -38.58 -36.29 -28.67
C THR A 757 -38.30 -35.76 -27.25
N ALA A 758 -38.55 -34.47 -27.00
CA ALA A 758 -38.36 -33.85 -25.68
C ALA A 758 -39.50 -32.86 -25.33
N PRO A 759 -40.70 -33.36 -24.98
CA PRO A 759 -41.89 -32.52 -24.77
C PRO A 759 -41.73 -31.47 -23.67
N ALA A 760 -41.02 -31.79 -22.58
CA ALA A 760 -40.74 -30.83 -21.51
C ALA A 760 -39.82 -29.68 -21.95
N ARG A 761 -38.81 -29.96 -22.81
CA ARG A 761 -37.91 -28.94 -23.36
C ARG A 761 -38.63 -28.05 -24.37
N ARG A 762 -39.49 -28.66 -25.19
CA ARG A 762 -40.37 -27.94 -26.13
C ARG A 762 -41.34 -27.01 -25.41
N GLY A 763 -42.01 -27.48 -24.35
CA GLY A 763 -42.94 -26.65 -23.57
C GLY A 763 -42.28 -25.42 -22.96
N LEU A 764 -41.06 -25.55 -22.43
CA LEU A 764 -40.28 -24.41 -21.92
C LEU A 764 -39.85 -23.43 -23.02
N ALA A 765 -39.50 -23.93 -24.21
CA ALA A 765 -39.17 -23.08 -25.36
C ALA A 765 -40.40 -22.28 -25.85
N GLU A 766 -41.58 -22.89 -25.85
CA GLU A 766 -42.85 -22.22 -26.22
C GLU A 766 -43.24 -21.14 -25.19
N LEU A 767 -43.06 -21.41 -23.89
CA LEU A 767 -43.25 -20.41 -22.83
C LEU A 767 -42.26 -19.25 -22.94
N ALA A 768 -40.99 -19.54 -23.20
CA ALA A 768 -39.96 -18.52 -23.43
C ALA A 768 -40.27 -17.68 -24.68
N ALA A 769 -40.80 -18.28 -25.75
CA ALA A 769 -41.22 -17.56 -26.95
C ALA A 769 -42.38 -16.60 -26.66
N LYS A 770 -43.39 -17.04 -25.90
CA LYS A 770 -44.51 -16.18 -25.46
C LYS A 770 -44.02 -15.02 -24.61
N ALA A 771 -43.15 -15.28 -23.63
CA ALA A 771 -42.56 -14.25 -22.76
C ALA A 771 -41.72 -13.24 -23.55
N ARG A 772 -40.95 -13.71 -24.54
CA ARG A 772 -40.17 -12.83 -25.43
C ARG A 772 -41.09 -11.95 -26.27
N ASN A 773 -42.19 -12.49 -26.79
CA ASN A 773 -43.17 -11.74 -27.59
C ASN A 773 -43.97 -10.72 -26.77
N SER A 774 -44.16 -10.98 -25.47
CA SER A 774 -44.77 -10.01 -24.54
C SER A 774 -43.79 -8.96 -24.01
N GLY A 775 -42.53 -8.96 -24.48
CA GLY A 775 -41.51 -7.98 -24.07
C GLY A 775 -40.80 -8.29 -22.75
N THR A 776 -40.98 -9.48 -22.19
CA THR A 776 -40.33 -9.91 -20.95
C THR A 776 -38.84 -10.22 -21.19
N THR A 777 -37.98 -9.84 -20.25
CA THR A 777 -36.53 -10.12 -20.34
C THR A 777 -36.20 -11.55 -19.92
N ARG A 778 -35.06 -12.09 -20.37
CA ARG A 778 -34.60 -13.44 -19.99
C ARG A 778 -34.43 -13.60 -18.48
N THR A 779 -33.93 -12.56 -17.80
CA THR A 779 -33.74 -12.55 -16.35
C THR A 779 -35.08 -12.63 -15.62
N ALA A 780 -36.07 -11.85 -16.05
CA ALA A 780 -37.42 -11.91 -15.47
C ALA A 780 -38.10 -13.27 -15.68
N PHE A 781 -37.89 -13.90 -16.85
CA PHE A 781 -38.39 -15.26 -17.10
C PHE A 781 -37.69 -16.32 -16.26
N GLN A 782 -36.39 -16.19 -16.04
CA GLN A 782 -35.63 -17.09 -15.17
C GLN A 782 -36.23 -17.11 -13.76
N GLU A 783 -36.46 -15.92 -13.19
CA GLU A 783 -37.03 -15.74 -11.86
C GLU A 783 -38.47 -16.28 -11.79
N ALA A 784 -39.31 -15.94 -12.78
CA ALA A 784 -40.71 -16.34 -12.80
C ALA A 784 -40.93 -17.85 -12.92
N HIS A 785 -39.95 -18.61 -13.41
CA HIS A 785 -40.07 -20.05 -13.64
C HIS A 785 -39.06 -20.87 -12.82
N GLY A 786 -38.36 -20.25 -11.87
CA GLY A 786 -37.42 -20.93 -10.96
C GLY A 786 -36.27 -21.66 -11.68
N LEU A 787 -35.82 -21.13 -12.83
CA LEU A 787 -34.84 -21.80 -13.68
C LEU A 787 -33.40 -21.43 -13.28
N SER A 788 -32.46 -22.35 -13.49
CA SER A 788 -31.04 -22.01 -13.43
C SER A 788 -30.66 -21.07 -14.60
N PRO A 789 -29.59 -20.25 -14.46
CA PRO A 789 -29.15 -19.34 -15.52
C PRO A 789 -28.90 -20.06 -16.87
N ASP A 790 -28.29 -21.25 -16.82
CA ASP A 790 -28.02 -22.05 -18.01
C ASP A 790 -29.29 -22.60 -18.65
N ARG A 791 -30.27 -22.99 -17.83
CA ARG A 791 -31.57 -23.48 -18.32
C ARG A 791 -32.37 -22.36 -18.95
N ALA A 792 -32.38 -21.16 -18.37
CA ALA A 792 -33.02 -19.99 -18.95
C ALA A 792 -32.35 -19.57 -20.28
N LYS A 793 -31.02 -19.64 -20.37
CA LYS A 793 -30.28 -19.39 -21.61
C LYS A 793 -30.60 -20.42 -22.70
N GLU A 794 -30.75 -21.70 -22.35
CA GLU A 794 -31.19 -22.76 -23.28
C GLU A 794 -32.62 -22.51 -23.78
N CYS A 795 -33.56 -22.16 -22.90
CA CYS A 795 -34.94 -21.89 -23.29
C CYS A 795 -35.05 -20.67 -24.22
N TRP A 796 -34.30 -19.59 -23.94
CA TRP A 796 -34.25 -18.39 -24.79
C TRP A 796 -33.70 -18.69 -26.19
N ARG A 797 -32.71 -19.59 -26.27
CA ARG A 797 -32.13 -20.05 -27.53
C ARG A 797 -33.11 -20.91 -28.31
N ASP A 798 -33.70 -21.91 -27.66
CA ASP A 798 -34.64 -22.85 -28.28
C ASP A 798 -35.91 -22.14 -28.76
N ALA A 799 -36.40 -21.15 -28.01
CA ALA A 799 -37.51 -20.27 -28.43
C ALA A 799 -37.21 -19.58 -29.77
N GLY A 800 -35.98 -19.07 -29.94
CA GLY A 800 -35.56 -18.44 -31.19
C GLY A 800 -35.42 -19.41 -32.36
N VAL A 801 -35.39 -20.72 -32.14
CA VAL A 801 -35.25 -21.75 -33.20
C VAL A 801 -36.61 -22.39 -33.54
N LEU A 802 -37.41 -22.70 -32.53
CA LEU A 802 -38.65 -23.49 -32.68
C LEU A 802 -39.89 -22.64 -32.99
N VAL A 803 -39.92 -21.39 -32.56
CA VAL A 803 -41.05 -20.47 -32.78
C VAL A 803 -40.51 -19.14 -33.33
N PRO A 804 -40.12 -19.09 -34.62
CA PRO A 804 -39.65 -17.85 -35.23
C PRO A 804 -40.77 -16.80 -35.19
N THR A 805 -40.45 -15.57 -34.79
CA THR A 805 -41.41 -14.45 -34.81
C THR A 805 -41.79 -14.10 -36.25
N ASP A 806 -42.96 -13.50 -36.50
CA ASP A 806 -43.40 -13.12 -37.86
C ASP A 806 -42.41 -12.22 -38.62
N ILE A 807 -41.55 -11.51 -37.90
CA ILE A 807 -40.42 -10.71 -38.43
C ILE A 807 -39.35 -11.59 -39.10
N ASP A 808 -39.12 -12.82 -38.63
CA ASP A 808 -38.12 -13.75 -39.19
C ASP A 808 -38.59 -14.41 -40.51
N ARG A 809 -39.91 -14.47 -40.76
CA ARG A 809 -40.49 -15.05 -41.98
C ARG A 809 -40.42 -14.11 -43.18
N GLN A 810 -40.40 -12.79 -42.96
CA GLN A 810 -40.28 -11.81 -44.05
C GLN A 810 -38.85 -11.72 -44.62
N SER A 811 -37.83 -11.96 -43.78
CA SER A 811 -36.41 -11.92 -44.16
C SER A 811 -35.98 -13.07 -45.08
N SER A 812 -36.65 -14.23 -45.03
CA SER A 812 -36.31 -15.41 -45.82
C SER A 812 -37.01 -15.48 -47.18
N ALA A 813 -38.06 -14.68 -47.40
CA ALA A 813 -38.77 -14.60 -48.68
C ALA A 813 -38.07 -13.71 -49.73
N GLY A 814 -37.12 -12.85 -49.31
CA GLY A 814 -36.45 -11.88 -50.19
C GLY A 814 -35.28 -12.40 -51.03
N SER A 815 -35.02 -13.72 -51.08
CA SER A 815 -33.82 -14.30 -51.74
C SER A 815 -34.12 -15.19 -52.96
N LYS A 816 -35.32 -15.14 -53.54
CA LYS A 816 -35.62 -15.83 -54.81
C LYS A 816 -36.28 -14.87 -55.81
N GLY A 817 -35.45 -14.24 -56.64
CA GLY A 817 -35.89 -13.47 -57.80
C GLY A 817 -34.74 -12.65 -58.39
N ASP A 818 -33.87 -13.30 -59.17
CA ASP A 818 -33.48 -12.84 -60.52
C ASP A 818 -32.31 -13.66 -61.06
N ALA A 819 -32.65 -14.64 -61.91
CA ALA A 819 -31.78 -15.15 -62.95
C ALA A 819 -32.69 -15.47 -64.15
N GLY A 820 -32.78 -14.54 -65.09
CA GLY A 820 -33.51 -14.74 -66.34
C GLY A 820 -33.60 -13.49 -67.22
N SER A 821 -32.97 -13.58 -68.40
CA SER A 821 -33.11 -12.76 -69.61
C SER A 821 -32.56 -11.32 -69.63
N GLY A 822 -31.55 -11.12 -70.48
CA GLY A 822 -30.96 -9.83 -70.87
C GLY A 822 -29.56 -10.02 -71.42
#